data_AF-A0A3B3YZQ6-F1
#
_entry.id   AF-A0A3B3YZQ6-F1
#
_cell.length_a   1.000
_cell.length_b   1.000
_cell.length_c   1.000
_cell.angle_alpha   90.00
_cell.angle_beta   90.00
_cell.angle_gamma   90.00
#
_symmetry.space_group_name_H-M   'P 1'
#
loop_
_entity.id
_entity.type
_entity.pdbx_description
1 polymer ?
#
loop_
_entity_poly.entity_id
_entity_poly.type
_entity_poly.pdbx_seq_one_letter_code
_entity_poly.pdbx_strand_id
1 'polypeptide(L)'
;RMCYLSVPFIFLSSVYIYIYIYIYIYKNFLFLYHLSFKTISSHSFEDLRGVQRIAIAQSVTLETIEALAFSNLLNLSEISIQNARSLMHINRRAFNNLPNLRLLSILNTGITLFPDVTSITSFKSDFILEICDNIHLLEVPPNAFTGMTEGYATLNLYNNGIRGIHNHAFNGTKIDKLVLKNNRNLEMIHRDAFQGATGPEILDVSATALTRLPAHGLESVLVLFAQSAYSLKRLPPLNGMGSLREAHLTYNSHCCALLSWSPHRDFSANAPWDNSSTSCKEGNPSARFQRVIGGTGDTPPLGGWSFYSESDLQDTTFQDVDDLYSQWVDFCHSVICTPEEDAFNPCEDLSGFSFLRVAIWFINILAITGNLMVLLVFFISRNKLTVPRFLMCHLAFADLCIGVYLLVIATVDLRTRGHYSQHAIEWQTGPGCSAAGFLSVFGGELSVYTLSTITLERWHTITNALHVKRHLVLTKAAGIMAAGWFLCLGMGMLPLVGISSYTKVSMCLPMDIETPLAQTFIIIILLLNVGAFIVVCVCYVLIYLAVKNPEVPERSSDTRIAKRMAVLIFTDFLCMAPICFFAISAAFKFPLITVTNSKILLVLFFPINSCANPFLYAIFTKAFRKDAYQLMNAMGCRKSKANIYHLKACCSENAMNSNLRSNNKEAQTGVNMAPISHQDLQPKDEQEIT
;
A
#
# COMPACT_ATOMS: atom_id res chain seq x y z
N ARG A 1 64.46 -15.90 17.75
CA ARG A 1 64.62 -17.37 17.83
C ARG A 1 63.34 -17.98 17.24
N MET A 2 63.43 -18.57 16.05
CA MET A 2 62.33 -19.32 15.43
C MET A 2 62.11 -20.62 16.22
N CYS A 3 60.88 -20.91 16.63
CA CYS A 3 60.49 -22.28 16.92
C CYS A 3 60.01 -22.91 15.61
N TYR A 4 60.89 -23.71 14.99
CA TYR A 4 60.47 -24.76 14.08
C TYR A 4 59.80 -25.84 14.93
N LEU A 5 58.50 -26.09 14.73
CA LEU A 5 57.95 -27.40 15.05
C LEU A 5 58.16 -28.28 13.83
N SER A 6 59.27 -29.00 13.82
CA SER A 6 59.48 -30.20 13.02
C SER A 6 59.32 -31.42 13.93
N VAL A 7 58.44 -32.34 13.55
CA VAL A 7 58.40 -33.73 14.05
C VAL A 7 58.24 -34.63 12.81
N PRO A 8 58.93 -35.78 12.71
CA PRO A 8 59.74 -36.14 11.55
C PRO A 8 59.01 -36.98 10.51
N PHE A 9 59.43 -36.83 9.24
CA PHE A 9 59.08 -37.74 8.16
C PHE A 9 59.84 -39.08 8.32
N ILE A 10 59.10 -40.18 8.48
CA ILE A 10 59.58 -41.54 8.21
C ILE A 10 58.73 -42.11 7.06
N PHE A 11 59.43 -42.55 6.01
CA PHE A 11 58.87 -43.15 4.80
C PHE A 11 58.16 -44.49 5.07
N LEU A 12 56.97 -44.70 4.47
CA LEU A 12 56.60 -45.90 3.70
C LEU A 12 55.15 -45.80 3.18
N SER A 13 55.01 -45.90 1.85
CA SER A 13 53.87 -46.44 1.10
C SER A 13 52.46 -45.84 1.30
N SER A 14 52.03 -45.11 0.26
CA SER A 14 50.66 -45.04 -0.27
C SER A 14 49.62 -44.15 0.43
N VAL A 15 49.25 -43.10 -0.31
CA VAL A 15 48.09 -42.19 -0.18
C VAL A 15 48.19 -41.13 0.94
N TYR A 16 48.55 -39.89 0.56
CA TYR A 16 48.42 -38.69 1.41
C TYR A 16 47.65 -37.59 0.67
N ILE A 17 46.51 -37.20 1.21
CA ILE A 17 45.80 -35.96 0.86
C ILE A 17 46.52 -34.81 1.57
N TYR A 18 47.08 -33.88 0.80
CA TYR A 18 47.77 -32.69 1.30
C TYR A 18 46.74 -31.61 1.72
N ILE A 19 46.82 -31.11 2.96
CA ILE A 19 46.19 -29.86 3.36
C ILE A 19 47.33 -28.89 3.74
N TYR A 20 47.51 -27.85 2.92
CA TYR A 20 48.51 -26.80 3.14
C TYR A 20 47.99 -25.76 4.14
N ILE A 21 48.72 -25.56 5.25
CA ILE A 21 48.52 -24.43 6.18
C ILE A 21 49.33 -23.26 5.62
N TYR A 22 48.70 -22.10 5.38
CA TYR A 22 49.39 -20.89 4.92
C TYR A 22 49.45 -19.85 6.04
N ILE A 23 50.62 -19.75 6.69
CA ILE A 23 50.97 -18.64 7.57
C ILE A 23 51.89 -17.72 6.78
N TYR A 24 51.46 -16.49 6.52
CA TYR A 24 52.24 -15.50 5.77
C TYR A 24 52.40 -14.21 6.57
N ILE A 25 53.64 -13.74 6.70
CA ILE A 25 53.96 -12.43 7.29
C ILE A 25 54.52 -11.53 6.20
N TYR A 26 53.84 -10.43 5.90
CA TYR A 26 54.30 -9.46 4.91
C TYR A 26 54.01 -8.04 5.36
N LYS A 27 55.02 -7.16 5.32
CA LYS A 27 54.91 -5.74 5.70
C LYS A 27 54.16 -5.47 7.02
N ASN A 28 54.37 -6.30 8.05
CA ASN A 28 53.69 -6.24 9.36
C ASN A 28 52.23 -6.77 9.38
N PHE A 29 51.83 -7.54 8.38
CA PHE A 29 50.52 -8.21 8.33
C PHE A 29 50.74 -9.69 8.55
N LEU A 30 50.00 -10.27 9.50
CA LEU A 30 49.94 -11.70 9.75
C LEU A 30 48.63 -12.24 9.19
N PHE A 31 48.74 -13.13 8.20
CA PHE A 31 47.60 -13.87 7.65
C PHE A 31 47.64 -15.33 8.08
N LEU A 32 46.54 -15.79 8.65
CA LEU A 32 46.31 -17.15 9.11
C LEU A 32 45.14 -17.76 8.30
N TYR A 33 45.48 -18.50 7.24
CA TYR A 33 44.50 -19.16 6.38
C TYR A 33 44.47 -20.67 6.62
N HIS A 34 43.27 -21.25 6.60
CA HIS A 34 43.06 -22.70 6.72
C HIS A 34 43.75 -23.33 7.93
N LEU A 35 43.52 -22.75 9.12
CA LEU A 35 44.03 -23.34 10.36
C LEU A 35 43.46 -24.76 10.54
N SER A 36 44.34 -25.69 10.90
CA SER A 36 44.01 -27.11 11.15
C SER A 36 43.81 -27.41 12.64
N PHE A 37 44.14 -26.47 13.53
CA PHE A 37 43.98 -26.60 14.96
C PHE A 37 42.65 -26.01 15.45
N LYS A 38 42.14 -26.58 16.53
CA LYS A 38 40.84 -26.22 17.13
C LYS A 38 40.87 -24.96 17.98
N THR A 39 42.02 -24.59 18.53
CA THR A 39 42.11 -23.53 19.54
C THR A 39 43.26 -22.58 19.27
N ILE A 40 43.00 -21.27 19.34
CA ILE A 40 44.06 -20.26 19.47
C ILE A 40 44.34 -20.09 20.97
N SER A 41 45.54 -20.51 21.39
CA SER A 41 45.93 -20.50 22.80
C SER A 41 46.18 -19.11 23.34
N SER A 42 46.11 -18.96 24.66
CA SER A 42 46.50 -17.74 25.37
C SER A 42 47.90 -17.26 24.96
N HIS A 43 48.09 -15.94 24.85
CA HIS A 43 49.38 -15.32 24.53
C HIS A 43 50.01 -15.70 23.17
N SER A 44 49.24 -16.33 22.26
CA SER A 44 49.74 -16.80 20.95
C SER A 44 50.43 -15.73 20.10
N PHE A 45 50.08 -14.45 20.29
CA PHE A 45 50.58 -13.35 19.48
C PHE A 45 51.48 -12.37 20.24
N GLU A 46 51.72 -12.56 21.55
CA GLU A 46 52.33 -11.55 22.43
C GLU A 46 53.71 -11.02 21.98
N ASP A 47 54.52 -11.88 21.35
CA ASP A 47 55.86 -11.50 20.86
C ASP A 47 55.87 -10.73 19.53
N LEU A 48 54.72 -10.55 18.88
CA LEU A 48 54.57 -9.94 17.56
C LEU A 48 54.51 -8.40 17.59
N ARG A 49 55.49 -7.77 18.25
CA ARG A 49 55.52 -6.31 18.51
C ARG A 49 55.50 -5.43 17.27
N GLY A 50 55.91 -5.96 16.12
CA GLY A 50 55.92 -5.23 14.84
C GLY A 50 54.63 -5.32 14.04
N VAL A 51 53.72 -6.25 14.38
CA VAL A 51 52.54 -6.56 13.56
C VAL A 51 51.48 -5.47 13.73
N GLN A 52 50.99 -4.96 12.60
CA GLN A 52 49.93 -3.97 12.50
C GLN A 52 48.58 -4.63 12.23
N ARG A 53 48.54 -5.76 11.51
CA ARG A 53 47.28 -6.42 11.16
C ARG A 53 47.34 -7.92 11.38
N ILE A 54 46.29 -8.49 11.97
CA ILE A 54 46.11 -9.93 12.10
C ILE A 54 44.79 -10.32 11.44
N ALA A 55 44.87 -11.22 10.45
CA ALA A 55 43.70 -11.73 9.76
C ALA A 55 43.66 -13.27 9.87
N ILE A 56 42.57 -13.79 10.45
CA ILE A 56 42.25 -15.21 10.55
C ILE A 56 41.12 -15.48 9.57
N ALA A 57 41.35 -16.32 8.57
CA ALA A 57 40.39 -16.55 7.50
C ALA A 57 40.24 -18.03 7.14
N GLN A 58 39.05 -18.40 6.67
CA GLN A 58 38.75 -19.72 6.08
C GLN A 58 39.13 -20.91 6.98
N SER A 59 39.02 -20.72 8.29
CA SER A 59 39.45 -21.68 9.31
C SER A 59 38.26 -22.47 9.82
N VAL A 60 37.92 -23.56 9.14
CA VAL A 60 36.74 -24.40 9.43
C VAL A 60 36.92 -25.33 10.63
N THR A 61 38.13 -25.49 11.15
CA THR A 61 38.40 -26.34 12.32
C THR A 61 38.52 -25.56 13.62
N LEU A 62 38.68 -24.24 13.55
CA LEU A 62 38.83 -23.37 14.71
C LEU A 62 37.51 -23.32 15.48
N GLU A 63 37.53 -23.77 16.74
CA GLU A 63 36.38 -23.86 17.64
C GLU A 63 36.43 -22.81 18.75
N THR A 64 37.62 -22.42 19.23
CA THR A 64 37.78 -21.54 20.40
C THR A 64 38.96 -20.57 20.30
N ILE A 65 38.78 -19.35 20.79
CA ILE A 65 39.86 -18.39 21.06
C ILE A 65 39.98 -18.21 22.58
N GLU A 66 41.13 -18.55 23.15
CA GLU A 66 41.36 -18.47 24.58
C GLU A 66 41.53 -17.03 25.09
N ALA A 67 41.47 -16.86 26.41
CA ALA A 67 41.69 -15.58 27.06
C ALA A 67 43.11 -15.08 26.78
N LEU A 68 43.30 -13.76 26.69
CA LEU A 68 44.60 -13.13 26.43
C LEU A 68 45.29 -13.58 25.12
N ALA A 69 44.54 -14.17 24.17
CA ALA A 69 45.09 -14.54 22.87
C ALA A 69 45.70 -13.32 22.14
N PHE A 70 44.99 -12.18 22.16
CA PHE A 70 45.44 -10.90 21.62
C PHE A 70 45.72 -9.93 22.78
N SER A 71 46.90 -10.05 23.39
CA SER A 71 47.29 -9.24 24.55
C SER A 71 48.54 -8.39 24.28
N ASN A 72 48.52 -7.13 24.72
CA ASN A 72 49.67 -6.21 24.73
C ASN A 72 50.30 -5.92 23.36
N LEU A 73 49.48 -5.94 22.29
CA LEU A 73 49.94 -5.67 20.92
C LEU A 73 49.85 -4.18 20.60
N LEU A 74 50.86 -3.42 21.05
CA LEU A 74 50.84 -1.96 21.02
C LEU A 74 50.75 -1.35 19.60
N ASN A 75 51.24 -2.03 18.58
CA ASN A 75 51.23 -1.53 17.18
C ASN A 75 50.05 -2.06 16.35
N LEU A 76 49.23 -2.94 16.92
CA LEU A 76 48.15 -3.59 16.20
C LEU A 76 47.02 -2.59 15.93
N SER A 77 46.68 -2.42 14.65
CA SER A 77 45.63 -1.56 14.16
C SER A 77 44.39 -2.32 13.71
N GLU A 78 44.52 -3.54 13.20
CA GLU A 78 43.39 -4.29 12.64
C GLU A 78 43.42 -5.77 13.08
N ILE A 79 42.28 -6.27 13.56
CA ILE A 79 42.00 -7.68 13.77
C ILE A 79 40.81 -8.06 12.91
N SER A 80 40.96 -9.11 12.10
CA SER A 80 39.86 -9.65 11.31
C SER A 80 39.76 -11.16 11.46
N ILE A 81 38.58 -11.66 11.82
CA ILE A 81 38.24 -13.07 11.95
C ILE A 81 37.10 -13.33 10.97
N GLN A 82 37.38 -14.06 9.88
CA GLN A 82 36.43 -14.24 8.78
C GLN A 82 36.25 -15.71 8.43
N ASN A 83 35.00 -16.10 8.13
CA ASN A 83 34.67 -17.43 7.63
C ASN A 83 35.17 -18.57 8.54
N ALA A 84 35.17 -18.35 9.85
CA ALA A 84 35.49 -19.35 10.88
C ALA A 84 34.18 -19.95 11.41
N ARG A 85 33.48 -20.71 10.57
CA ARG A 85 32.10 -21.17 10.84
C ARG A 85 31.96 -22.07 12.07
N SER A 86 33.03 -22.77 12.44
CA SER A 86 33.05 -23.64 13.63
C SER A 86 33.46 -22.91 14.90
N LEU A 87 33.84 -21.62 14.82
CA LEU A 87 34.25 -20.84 15.99
C LEU A 87 33.01 -20.51 16.81
N MET A 88 32.82 -21.23 17.92
CA MET A 88 31.65 -21.10 18.78
C MET A 88 31.90 -20.16 19.97
N HIS A 89 33.15 -20.08 20.42
CA HIS A 89 33.51 -19.41 21.67
C HIS A 89 34.73 -18.51 21.52
N ILE A 90 34.57 -17.26 21.92
CA ILE A 90 35.67 -16.31 22.16
C ILE A 90 35.65 -16.03 23.66
N ASN A 91 36.69 -16.47 24.37
CA ASN A 91 36.73 -16.32 25.82
C ASN A 91 36.77 -14.84 26.23
N ARG A 92 36.26 -14.55 27.44
CA ARG A 92 36.36 -13.22 28.05
C ARG A 92 37.81 -12.78 28.11
N ARG A 93 38.06 -11.48 27.89
CA ARG A 93 39.41 -10.90 27.78
C ARG A 93 40.31 -11.53 26.70
N ALA A 94 39.77 -12.18 25.68
CA ALA A 94 40.58 -12.62 24.53
C ALA A 94 41.28 -11.44 23.83
N PHE A 95 40.60 -10.28 23.77
CA PHE A 95 41.16 -9.01 23.33
C PHE A 95 41.51 -8.15 24.54
N ASN A 96 42.79 -7.88 24.75
CA ASN A 96 43.28 -7.22 25.96
C ASN A 96 44.38 -6.19 25.66
N ASN A 97 44.19 -4.95 26.11
CA ASN A 97 45.17 -3.86 26.00
C ASN A 97 45.73 -3.67 24.58
N LEU A 98 44.88 -3.14 23.69
CA LEU A 98 45.17 -2.92 22.28
C LEU A 98 45.01 -1.42 21.94
N PRO A 99 45.94 -0.56 22.38
CA PRO A 99 45.77 0.90 22.41
C PRO A 99 45.68 1.57 21.03
N ASN A 100 46.18 0.92 19.98
CA ASN A 100 46.16 1.44 18.60
C ASN A 100 45.14 0.73 17.70
N LEU A 101 44.31 -0.15 18.25
CA LEU A 101 43.32 -0.90 17.46
C LEU A 101 42.28 0.06 16.89
N ARG A 102 42.09 0.01 15.57
CA ARG A 102 41.11 0.77 14.81
C ARG A 102 39.95 -0.09 14.32
N LEU A 103 40.23 -1.32 13.90
CA LEU A 103 39.23 -2.23 13.36
C LEU A 103 39.26 -3.57 14.07
N LEU A 104 38.11 -3.98 14.62
CA LEU A 104 37.85 -5.35 15.03
C LEU A 104 36.68 -5.89 14.20
N SER A 105 36.95 -6.90 13.39
CA SER A 105 35.97 -7.45 12.46
C SER A 105 35.79 -8.96 12.67
N ILE A 106 34.56 -9.40 12.95
CA ILE A 106 34.16 -10.79 13.21
C ILE A 106 33.01 -11.14 12.28
N LEU A 107 33.34 -11.85 11.20
CA LEU A 107 32.45 -12.10 10.07
C LEU A 107 32.21 -13.60 9.87
N ASN A 108 30.95 -13.99 9.72
CA ASN A 108 30.56 -15.35 9.33
C ASN A 108 31.18 -16.43 10.24
N THR A 109 30.93 -16.32 11.54
CA THR A 109 31.40 -17.26 12.56
C THR A 109 30.22 -17.95 13.27
N GLY A 110 30.52 -19.01 14.03
CA GLY A 110 29.54 -19.78 14.80
C GLY A 110 29.26 -19.22 16.19
N ILE A 111 29.72 -18.00 16.52
CA ILE A 111 29.63 -17.48 17.88
C ILE A 111 28.18 -17.36 18.34
N THR A 112 27.95 -17.78 19.58
CA THR A 112 26.62 -17.75 20.23
C THR A 112 26.49 -16.62 21.25
N LEU A 113 27.61 -16.20 21.83
CA LEU A 113 27.70 -15.14 22.82
C LEU A 113 28.39 -13.91 22.24
N PHE A 114 27.97 -12.73 22.70
CA PHE A 114 28.60 -11.47 22.31
C PHE A 114 30.07 -11.45 22.82
N PRO A 115 31.05 -11.13 21.95
CA PRO A 115 32.46 -11.15 22.33
C PRO A 115 32.77 -10.03 23.33
N ASP A 116 33.61 -10.34 24.31
CA ASP A 116 34.03 -9.35 25.32
C ASP A 116 35.05 -8.37 24.74
N VAL A 117 34.60 -7.15 24.46
CA VAL A 117 35.41 -6.04 23.93
C VAL A 117 35.78 -5.00 25.00
N THR A 118 35.39 -5.23 26.26
CA THR A 118 35.52 -4.25 27.35
C THR A 118 36.97 -4.01 27.77
N SER A 119 37.87 -4.96 27.47
CA SER A 119 39.29 -4.92 27.86
C SER A 119 40.22 -4.43 26.73
N ILE A 120 39.67 -3.93 25.61
CA ILE A 120 40.45 -3.44 24.46
C ILE A 120 41.19 -2.14 24.79
N THR A 121 40.50 -1.17 25.41
CA THR A 121 41.02 0.16 25.80
C THR A 121 41.80 0.86 24.68
N SER A 122 41.18 1.05 23.52
CA SER A 122 41.79 1.76 22.39
C SER A 122 41.76 3.29 22.58
N PHE A 123 42.84 3.97 22.18
CA PHE A 123 42.92 5.44 22.16
C PHE A 123 42.56 6.05 20.80
N LYS A 124 42.08 5.23 19.85
CA LYS A 124 41.71 5.69 18.51
C LYS A 124 40.27 6.23 18.50
N SER A 125 40.13 7.42 17.92
CA SER A 125 38.84 8.12 17.77
C SER A 125 37.99 7.65 16.59
N ASP A 126 38.57 6.82 15.71
CA ASP A 126 37.97 6.23 14.52
C ASP A 126 37.79 4.71 14.67
N PHE A 127 37.30 4.27 15.84
CA PHE A 127 37.17 2.83 16.13
C PHE A 127 35.97 2.22 15.39
N ILE A 128 36.19 1.15 14.65
CA ILE A 128 35.18 0.41 13.90
C ILE A 128 35.08 -1.00 14.48
N LEU A 129 33.89 -1.35 14.99
CA LEU A 129 33.53 -2.69 15.37
C LEU A 129 32.58 -3.27 14.33
N GLU A 130 32.99 -4.37 13.70
CA GLU A 130 32.15 -5.11 12.75
C GLU A 130 31.89 -6.50 13.29
N ILE A 131 30.63 -6.81 13.60
CA ILE A 131 30.18 -8.14 13.94
C ILE A 131 29.04 -8.43 12.98
N CYS A 132 29.31 -9.21 11.92
CA CYS A 132 28.39 -9.38 10.82
C CYS A 132 28.26 -10.85 10.41
N ASP A 133 27.10 -11.22 9.88
CA ASP A 133 26.80 -12.57 9.38
C ASP A 133 26.95 -13.68 10.46
N ASN A 134 26.81 -13.34 11.75
CA ASN A 134 26.83 -14.31 12.85
C ASN A 134 25.39 -14.68 13.24
N ILE A 135 24.82 -15.64 12.52
CA ILE A 135 23.40 -16.01 12.64
C ILE A 135 23.02 -16.61 14.00
N HIS A 136 23.99 -17.08 14.76
CA HIS A 136 23.80 -17.68 16.09
C HIS A 136 23.96 -16.68 17.24
N LEU A 137 24.38 -15.45 16.96
CA LEU A 137 24.47 -14.38 17.95
C LEU A 137 23.09 -13.78 18.19
N LEU A 138 22.52 -14.02 19.37
CA LEU A 138 21.10 -13.72 19.64
C LEU A 138 20.85 -12.41 20.39
N GLU A 139 21.78 -11.91 21.19
CA GLU A 139 21.50 -10.79 22.10
C GLU A 139 22.74 -9.90 22.27
N VAL A 140 22.49 -8.62 22.54
CA VAL A 140 23.52 -7.67 22.98
C VAL A 140 23.36 -7.44 24.48
N PRO A 141 24.34 -7.85 25.31
CA PRO A 141 24.23 -7.77 26.76
C PRO A 141 24.40 -6.32 27.28
N PRO A 142 24.07 -6.05 28.56
CA PRO A 142 24.35 -4.77 29.21
C PRO A 142 25.85 -4.46 29.23
N ASN A 143 26.22 -3.19 29.08
CA ASN A 143 27.61 -2.69 29.12
C ASN A 143 28.56 -3.40 28.13
N ALA A 144 28.03 -3.90 27.01
CA ALA A 144 28.80 -4.73 26.06
C ALA A 144 30.00 -3.99 25.45
N PHE A 145 29.94 -2.66 25.36
CA PHE A 145 30.93 -1.82 24.68
C PHE A 145 31.71 -0.89 25.64
N THR A 146 31.47 -1.00 26.94
CA THR A 146 32.09 -0.11 27.93
C THR A 146 33.61 -0.34 27.98
N GLY A 147 34.41 0.73 27.92
CA GLY A 147 35.88 0.63 27.97
C GLY A 147 36.55 0.16 26.67
N MET A 148 35.78 -0.03 25.60
CA MET A 148 36.32 -0.44 24.29
C MET A 148 37.22 0.63 23.65
N THR A 149 36.77 1.89 23.65
CA THR A 149 37.50 3.07 23.15
C THR A 149 37.11 4.33 23.94
N GLU A 150 38.03 5.29 24.05
CA GLU A 150 37.77 6.62 24.64
C GLU A 150 37.09 7.60 23.66
N GLY A 151 37.22 7.33 22.36
CA GLY A 151 36.68 8.14 21.27
C GLY A 151 35.31 7.67 20.78
N TYR A 152 34.88 8.20 19.62
CA TYR A 152 33.67 7.78 18.95
C TYR A 152 33.87 6.44 18.24
N ALA A 153 32.84 5.59 18.25
CA ALA A 153 32.86 4.29 17.61
C ALA A 153 31.77 4.15 16.53
N THR A 154 32.12 3.48 15.44
CA THR A 154 31.17 2.94 14.47
C THR A 154 30.89 1.48 14.81
N LEU A 155 29.62 1.16 15.08
CA LEU A 155 29.14 -0.16 15.47
C LEU A 155 28.31 -0.78 14.33
N ASN A 156 28.93 -1.69 13.57
CA ASN A 156 28.30 -2.44 12.50
C ASN A 156 27.89 -3.82 13.03
N LEU A 157 26.59 -4.01 13.31
CA LEU A 157 26.02 -5.22 13.89
C LEU A 157 24.92 -5.82 12.98
N TYR A 158 25.14 -5.80 11.65
CA TYR A 158 24.13 -6.20 10.67
C TYR A 158 24.22 -7.70 10.29
N ASN A 159 23.14 -8.25 9.73
CA ASN A 159 23.02 -9.66 9.30
C ASN A 159 23.27 -10.70 10.43
N ASN A 160 23.07 -10.38 11.70
CA ASN A 160 23.20 -11.35 12.79
C ASN A 160 21.85 -11.99 13.15
N GLY A 161 21.88 -12.91 14.11
CA GLY A 161 20.70 -13.54 14.70
C GLY A 161 20.02 -12.73 15.81
N ILE A 162 20.36 -11.44 15.97
CA ILE A 162 20.00 -10.67 17.17
C ILE A 162 18.48 -10.54 17.27
N ARG A 163 17.94 -10.88 18.45
CA ARG A 163 16.53 -10.83 18.81
C ARG A 163 16.19 -9.66 19.74
N GLY A 164 17.11 -9.30 20.62
CA GLY A 164 16.92 -8.23 21.60
C GLY A 164 18.21 -7.52 21.98
N ILE A 165 18.09 -6.24 22.31
CA ILE A 165 19.15 -5.41 22.88
C ILE A 165 18.74 -5.02 24.30
N HIS A 166 19.59 -5.36 25.27
CA HIS A 166 19.29 -5.20 26.69
C HIS A 166 19.39 -3.74 27.17
N ASN A 167 18.93 -3.50 28.40
CA ASN A 167 19.09 -2.22 29.07
C ASN A 167 20.58 -1.89 29.25
N HIS A 168 20.95 -0.62 29.13
CA HIS A 168 22.34 -0.15 29.28
C HIS A 168 23.34 -0.88 28.35
N ALA A 169 22.89 -1.47 27.24
CA ALA A 169 23.77 -2.18 26.31
C ALA A 169 24.91 -1.29 25.80
N PHE A 170 24.63 0.00 25.56
CA PHE A 170 25.55 0.98 25.02
C PHE A 170 26.14 1.95 26.07
N ASN A 171 25.99 1.63 27.35
CA ASN A 171 26.38 2.51 28.44
C ASN A 171 27.89 2.81 28.47
N GLY A 172 28.25 4.08 28.64
CA GLY A 172 29.64 4.55 28.68
C GLY A 172 30.34 4.54 27.32
N THR A 173 29.58 4.50 26.22
CA THR A 173 30.12 4.46 24.85
C THR A 173 29.69 5.70 24.06
N LYS A 174 30.63 6.28 23.32
CA LYS A 174 30.34 7.33 22.32
C LYS A 174 30.17 6.67 20.96
N ILE A 175 28.99 6.80 20.38
CA ILE A 175 28.60 6.14 19.15
C ILE A 175 28.40 7.20 18.08
N ASP A 176 29.13 7.07 16.98
CA ASP A 176 28.91 7.89 15.78
C ASP A 176 27.81 7.24 14.92
N LYS A 177 28.00 5.97 14.59
CA LYS A 177 27.10 5.21 13.73
C LYS A 177 26.76 3.85 14.32
N LEU A 178 25.47 3.50 14.34
CA LEU A 178 24.96 2.20 14.76
C LEU A 178 24.13 1.56 13.64
N VAL A 179 24.60 0.43 13.13
CA VAL A 179 23.93 -0.33 12.06
C VAL A 179 23.44 -1.67 12.61
N LEU A 180 22.13 -1.83 12.71
CA LEU A 180 21.41 -3.04 13.13
C LEU A 180 20.65 -3.70 11.96
N LYS A 181 20.97 -3.31 10.73
CA LYS A 181 20.29 -3.73 9.51
C LYS A 181 20.19 -5.25 9.36
N ASN A 182 19.07 -5.73 8.84
CA ASN A 182 18.83 -7.13 8.46
C ASN A 182 18.98 -8.15 9.63
N ASN A 183 18.89 -7.71 10.88
CA ASN A 183 18.58 -8.57 12.02
C ASN A 183 17.07 -8.85 12.02
N ARG A 184 16.64 -9.80 11.19
CA ARG A 184 15.22 -10.04 10.88
C ARG A 184 14.36 -10.40 12.09
N ASN A 185 14.97 -10.95 13.13
CA ASN A 185 14.29 -11.36 14.37
C ASN A 185 14.43 -10.35 15.51
N LEU A 186 15.04 -9.17 15.26
CA LEU A 186 15.18 -8.13 16.27
C LEU A 186 13.82 -7.47 16.52
N GLU A 187 13.19 -7.81 17.65
CA GLU A 187 11.83 -7.36 17.99
C GLU A 187 11.82 -6.15 18.93
N MET A 188 12.83 -6.04 19.80
CA MET A 188 12.90 -5.04 20.85
C MET A 188 14.31 -4.49 21.08
N ILE A 189 14.41 -3.17 21.10
CA ILE A 189 15.50 -2.44 21.77
C ILE A 189 14.94 -1.96 23.10
N HIS A 190 15.59 -2.33 24.21
CA HIS A 190 15.14 -1.89 25.53
C HIS A 190 15.11 -0.36 25.63
N ARG A 191 14.15 0.20 26.38
CA ARG A 191 13.95 1.66 26.50
C ARG A 191 15.20 2.39 26.98
N ASP A 192 15.91 1.77 27.92
CA ASP A 192 17.15 2.29 28.52
C ASP A 192 18.42 1.75 27.84
N ALA A 193 18.34 1.22 26.61
CA ALA A 193 19.51 0.66 25.92
C ALA A 193 20.61 1.70 25.68
N PHE A 194 20.22 2.94 25.38
CA PHE A 194 21.10 4.10 25.13
C PHE A 194 21.38 4.93 26.39
N GLN A 195 20.94 4.50 27.57
CA GLN A 195 21.21 5.24 28.80
C GLN A 195 22.71 5.24 29.11
N GLY A 196 23.28 6.43 29.29
CA GLY A 196 24.71 6.63 29.49
C GLY A 196 25.57 6.52 28.22
N ALA A 197 24.95 6.37 27.04
CA ALA A 197 25.62 6.47 25.75
C ALA A 197 25.60 7.93 25.25
N THR A 198 26.55 8.29 24.40
CA THR A 198 26.53 9.55 23.61
C THR A 198 26.34 9.21 22.14
N GLY A 199 25.44 9.88 21.43
CA GLY A 199 25.00 9.45 20.08
C GLY A 199 23.89 8.39 20.15
N PRO A 200 23.63 7.62 19.07
CA PRO A 200 24.26 7.67 17.75
C PRO A 200 23.83 8.87 16.90
N GLU A 201 24.69 9.32 15.98
CA GLU A 201 24.32 10.30 14.94
C GLU A 201 23.61 9.63 13.76
N ILE A 202 24.04 8.41 13.39
CA ILE A 202 23.43 7.61 12.34
C ILE A 202 22.89 6.31 12.93
N LEU A 203 21.59 6.07 12.77
CA LEU A 203 20.92 4.84 13.21
C LEU A 203 20.28 4.12 12.02
N ASP A 204 20.72 2.89 11.74
CA ASP A 204 20.11 2.03 10.73
C ASP A 204 19.49 0.78 11.37
N VAL A 205 18.16 0.73 11.37
CA VAL A 205 17.33 -0.38 11.85
C VAL A 205 16.54 -1.04 10.71
N SER A 206 16.99 -0.87 9.47
CA SER A 206 16.30 -1.40 8.28
C SER A 206 16.22 -2.92 8.27
N ALA A 207 15.14 -3.47 7.70
CA ALA A 207 14.89 -4.91 7.61
C ALA A 207 14.96 -5.65 8.97
N THR A 208 14.41 -5.03 10.02
CA THR A 208 14.24 -5.62 11.35
C THR A 208 12.76 -5.83 11.67
N ALA A 209 12.46 -6.65 12.68
CA ALA A 209 11.11 -6.88 13.19
C ALA A 209 10.73 -5.91 14.33
N LEU A 210 11.43 -4.79 14.45
CA LEU A 210 11.26 -3.85 15.57
C LEU A 210 9.84 -3.31 15.61
N THR A 211 9.21 -3.39 16.77
CA THR A 211 7.86 -2.86 16.95
C THR A 211 7.84 -1.39 17.31
N ARG A 212 8.86 -0.92 18.03
CA ARG A 212 9.03 0.45 18.54
C ARG A 212 10.50 0.79 18.68
N LEU A 213 10.84 2.06 18.50
CA LEU A 213 12.13 2.61 18.89
C LEU A 213 12.10 3.10 20.35
N PRO A 214 13.25 3.19 21.03
CA PRO A 214 13.36 3.80 22.36
C PRO A 214 12.86 5.25 22.38
N ALA A 215 12.30 5.67 23.51
CA ALA A 215 11.74 7.03 23.66
C ALA A 215 12.81 8.09 24.01
N HIS A 216 13.96 7.66 24.54
CA HIS A 216 15.07 8.52 24.98
C HIS A 216 16.39 7.98 24.44
N GLY A 217 17.41 8.83 24.37
CA GLY A 217 18.73 8.47 23.84
C GLY A 217 18.83 8.49 22.31
N LEU A 218 17.84 9.06 21.61
CA LEU A 218 17.85 9.30 20.16
C LEU A 218 17.97 10.80 19.82
N GLU A 219 18.28 11.64 20.81
CA GLU A 219 18.29 13.10 20.67
C GLU A 219 19.35 13.58 19.67
N SER A 220 20.48 12.88 19.62
CA SER A 220 21.61 13.17 18.72
C SER A 220 21.49 12.57 17.32
N VAL A 221 20.42 11.80 17.03
CA VAL A 221 20.27 11.14 15.72
C VAL A 221 20.01 12.19 14.64
N LEU A 222 20.94 12.30 13.69
CA LEU A 222 20.85 13.13 12.50
C LEU A 222 20.19 12.38 11.34
N VAL A 223 20.51 11.08 11.18
CA VAL A 223 20.02 10.25 10.09
C VAL A 223 19.44 8.93 10.60
N LEU A 224 18.17 8.67 10.25
CA LEU A 224 17.45 7.45 10.61
C LEU A 224 17.11 6.61 9.37
N PHE A 225 17.61 5.37 9.30
CA PHE A 225 17.18 4.38 8.32
C PHE A 225 16.30 3.32 8.99
N ALA A 226 15.07 3.19 8.52
CA ALA A 226 14.09 2.19 8.95
C ALA A 226 13.30 1.67 7.73
N GLN A 227 14.00 1.31 6.67
CA GLN A 227 13.41 0.76 5.45
C GLN A 227 13.06 -0.72 5.63
N SER A 228 11.96 -1.19 5.04
CA SER A 228 11.49 -2.59 5.19
C SER A 228 11.28 -3.05 6.65
N ALA A 229 10.98 -2.13 7.57
CA ALA A 229 10.71 -2.38 8.98
C ALA A 229 9.19 -2.36 9.23
N TYR A 230 8.44 -3.30 8.64
CA TYR A 230 6.97 -3.30 8.64
C TYR A 230 6.33 -3.51 10.02
N SER A 231 7.08 -4.00 11.01
CA SER A 231 6.60 -4.09 12.40
C SER A 231 6.61 -2.73 13.11
N LEU A 232 7.40 -1.76 12.62
CA LEU A 232 7.57 -0.46 13.22
C LEU A 232 6.40 0.43 12.82
N LYS A 233 5.27 0.29 13.52
CA LYS A 233 4.05 1.04 13.20
C LYS A 233 4.03 2.45 13.78
N ARG A 234 4.82 2.72 14.82
CA ARG A 234 4.83 4.01 15.53
C ARG A 234 6.25 4.51 15.73
N LEU A 235 6.46 5.79 15.47
CA LEU A 235 7.67 6.51 15.84
C LEU A 235 7.61 6.95 17.31
N PRO A 236 8.78 7.14 17.97
CA PRO A 236 8.84 7.74 19.29
C PRO A 236 8.39 9.22 19.23
N PRO A 237 8.07 9.85 20.39
CA PRO A 237 7.75 11.27 20.43
C PRO A 237 8.85 12.09 19.78
N LEU A 238 8.47 12.97 18.85
CA LEU A 238 9.43 13.72 18.02
C LEU A 238 10.33 14.67 18.84
N ASN A 239 9.88 15.09 20.02
CA ASN A 239 10.69 15.84 20.99
C ASN A 239 11.98 15.09 21.38
N GLY A 240 12.01 13.75 21.28
CA GLY A 240 13.18 12.93 21.54
C GLY A 240 14.14 12.78 20.35
N MET A 241 13.84 13.38 19.18
CA MET A 241 14.65 13.36 17.95
C MET A 241 14.89 14.79 17.45
N GLY A 242 15.29 15.68 18.38
CA GLY A 242 15.48 17.12 18.13
C GLY A 242 16.45 17.48 17.00
N SER A 243 17.44 16.62 16.73
CA SER A 243 18.49 16.87 15.73
C SER A 243 18.28 16.15 14.39
N LEU A 244 17.16 15.46 14.20
CA LEU A 244 16.93 14.67 12.98
C LEU A 244 16.88 15.55 11.73
N ARG A 245 17.72 15.24 10.73
CA ARG A 245 17.80 15.93 9.44
C ARG A 245 17.29 15.08 8.29
N GLU A 246 17.51 13.76 8.36
CA GLU A 246 17.19 12.83 7.27
C GLU A 246 16.57 11.54 7.81
N ALA A 247 15.50 11.07 7.18
CA ALA A 247 14.77 9.86 7.58
C ALA A 247 14.35 9.02 6.36
N HIS A 248 14.80 7.78 6.31
CA HIS A 248 14.42 6.81 5.27
C HIS A 248 13.58 5.71 5.89
N LEU A 249 12.26 5.83 5.78
CA LEU A 249 11.29 5.04 6.53
C LEU A 249 10.55 4.05 5.63
N THR A 250 9.72 3.20 6.25
CA THR A 250 8.88 2.23 5.53
C THR A 250 7.51 2.78 5.15
N TYR A 251 6.98 3.72 5.94
CA TYR A 251 5.61 4.24 5.80
C TYR A 251 5.61 5.74 5.51
N ASN A 252 4.96 6.17 4.42
CA ASN A 252 4.85 7.59 4.04
C ASN A 252 4.17 8.41 5.14
N SER A 253 3.24 7.82 5.89
CA SER A 253 2.55 8.46 7.02
C SER A 253 3.49 8.87 8.16
N HIS A 254 4.62 8.18 8.33
CA HIS A 254 5.66 8.61 9.27
C HIS A 254 6.34 9.89 8.79
N CYS A 255 6.62 10.00 7.48
CA CYS A 255 7.14 11.23 6.89
C CYS A 255 6.15 12.38 7.02
N CYS A 256 4.84 12.13 6.85
CA CYS A 256 3.81 13.14 7.10
C CYS A 256 3.88 13.70 8.53
N ALA A 257 4.08 12.84 9.53
CA ALA A 257 4.22 13.26 10.93
C ALA A 257 5.48 14.11 11.13
N LEU A 258 6.61 13.71 10.55
CA LEU A 258 7.88 14.43 10.62
C LEU A 258 7.85 15.79 9.93
N LEU A 259 7.28 15.87 8.72
CA LEU A 259 7.17 17.10 7.95
C LEU A 259 6.18 18.10 8.58
N SER A 260 5.14 17.60 9.26
CA SER A 260 4.20 18.43 10.00
C SER A 260 4.76 18.99 11.32
N TRP A 261 5.84 18.39 11.81
CA TRP A 261 6.46 18.76 13.08
C TRP A 261 7.40 19.95 12.88
N SER A 262 7.08 21.05 13.57
CA SER A 262 7.97 22.20 13.70
C SER A 262 8.60 22.14 15.09
N PRO A 263 9.93 22.04 15.22
CA PRO A 263 10.62 21.95 16.52
C PRO A 263 10.46 23.20 17.41
N HIS A 264 9.81 24.28 16.94
CA HIS A 264 9.72 25.55 17.66
C HIS A 264 8.30 26.08 17.94
N ARG A 265 7.24 25.27 17.80
CA ARG A 265 5.91 25.69 18.27
C ARG A 265 5.79 25.85 19.79
N ASP A 266 6.59 25.13 20.57
CA ASP A 266 6.50 25.14 22.03
C ASP A 266 7.31 26.27 22.71
N PHE A 267 8.09 27.05 21.95
CA PHE A 267 8.85 28.20 22.48
C PHE A 267 8.15 29.56 22.29
N SER A 268 7.07 29.62 21.49
CA SER A 268 6.34 30.87 21.20
C SER A 268 5.05 31.02 22.02
N ALA A 269 5.11 30.73 23.32
CA ALA A 269 4.01 31.06 24.24
C ALA A 269 4.18 32.43 24.91
N ASN A 270 5.35 33.08 24.82
CA ASN A 270 5.63 34.34 25.53
C ASN A 270 6.38 35.40 24.69
N ALA A 271 6.11 35.51 23.38
CA ALA A 271 6.58 36.62 22.57
C ALA A 271 5.37 37.32 21.91
N PRO A 272 4.99 38.53 22.35
CA PRO A 272 3.87 39.24 21.76
C PRO A 272 4.38 39.97 20.52
N TRP A 273 4.43 39.32 19.35
CA TRP A 273 4.35 39.98 18.05
C TRP A 273 3.59 39.08 17.07
N ASP A 274 2.34 39.47 16.86
CA ASP A 274 1.44 38.91 15.87
C ASP A 274 1.68 39.59 14.51
N ASN A 275 1.35 38.87 13.43
CA ASN A 275 1.36 39.25 12.01
C ASN A 275 2.67 39.14 11.21
N SER A 276 3.11 37.90 10.99
CA SER A 276 3.59 37.46 9.66
C SER A 276 3.58 35.93 9.58
N SER A 277 2.39 35.33 9.49
CA SER A 277 2.24 33.92 9.14
C SER A 277 2.50 33.74 7.64
N THR A 278 3.76 33.79 7.22
CA THR A 278 4.14 33.44 5.86
C THR A 278 4.71 32.03 5.89
N SER A 279 3.83 31.08 5.54
CA SER A 279 4.16 29.70 5.16
C SER A 279 5.48 29.64 4.39
N CYS A 280 6.37 28.71 4.76
CA CYS A 280 7.51 28.31 3.95
C CYS A 280 7.01 27.83 2.58
N LYS A 281 6.87 28.75 1.63
CA LYS A 281 6.63 28.46 0.23
C LYS A 281 7.71 29.17 -0.56
N GLU A 282 8.33 28.40 -1.44
CA GLU A 282 9.41 28.81 -2.34
C GLU A 282 9.10 30.14 -3.02
N GLY A 283 10.03 31.09 -2.88
CA GLY A 283 10.04 32.33 -3.63
C GLY A 283 11.40 32.52 -4.29
N ASN A 284 11.43 32.54 -5.62
CA ASN A 284 12.59 32.84 -6.46
C ASN A 284 13.38 34.08 -5.96
N PRO A 285 14.73 34.03 -5.87
CA PRO A 285 15.55 35.05 -5.22
C PRO A 285 15.85 36.30 -6.09
N SER A 286 15.04 36.63 -7.09
CA SER A 286 15.34 37.76 -8.01
C SER A 286 14.37 38.94 -7.92
N ALA A 287 13.29 38.88 -7.14
CA ALA A 287 12.21 39.88 -7.23
C ALA A 287 12.08 40.83 -6.01
N ARG A 288 13.01 40.81 -5.04
CA ARG A 288 12.87 41.60 -3.79
C ARG A 288 13.84 42.77 -3.62
N PHE A 289 14.50 43.23 -4.69
CA PHE A 289 15.39 44.40 -4.61
C PHE A 289 14.74 45.74 -5.03
N GLN A 290 13.40 45.80 -5.17
CA GLN A 290 12.78 46.98 -5.82
C GLN A 290 11.55 47.57 -5.15
N ARG A 291 11.35 47.36 -3.84
CA ARG A 291 10.21 47.96 -3.11
C ARG A 291 10.51 48.61 -1.76
N VAL A 292 11.68 49.24 -1.59
CA VAL A 292 11.89 50.14 -0.45
C VAL A 292 12.52 51.46 -0.91
N ILE A 293 11.79 52.19 -1.76
CA ILE A 293 11.93 53.64 -1.88
C ILE A 293 10.51 54.20 -2.00
N GLY A 294 10.04 54.90 -0.95
CA GLY A 294 8.85 55.75 -1.05
C GLY A 294 8.04 55.91 0.25
N GLY A 295 8.35 56.98 1.01
CA GLY A 295 7.46 57.87 1.79
C GLY A 295 6.52 57.30 2.88
N THR A 296 6.14 57.97 3.98
CA THR A 296 6.30 59.34 4.52
C THR A 296 5.61 59.35 5.91
N GLY A 297 6.13 60.11 6.88
CA GLY A 297 5.32 60.80 7.91
C GLY A 297 5.09 60.15 9.30
N ASP A 298 5.66 60.82 10.31
CA ASP A 298 5.17 61.01 11.69
C ASP A 298 5.70 60.14 12.86
N THR A 299 6.51 60.79 13.71
CA THR A 299 7.16 60.44 15.01
C THR A 299 6.39 61.02 16.24
N PRO A 300 6.76 60.87 17.55
CA PRO A 300 7.61 59.92 18.36
C PRO A 300 7.00 59.60 19.79
N PRO A 301 7.74 59.35 20.92
CA PRO A 301 8.78 58.33 21.28
C PRO A 301 8.54 57.59 22.64
N LEU A 302 9.26 56.47 22.90
CA LEU A 302 9.86 56.03 24.19
C LEU A 302 10.54 54.66 23.97
N GLY A 303 11.77 54.30 24.36
CA GLY A 303 12.91 54.94 25.02
C GLY A 303 13.96 53.84 25.33
N GLY A 304 15.26 54.13 25.10
CA GLY A 304 16.44 53.29 25.38
C GLY A 304 16.65 52.19 24.34
N TRP A 305 17.78 52.03 23.65
CA TRP A 305 19.16 52.01 24.16
C TRP A 305 20.12 52.81 23.27
N SER A 306 21.16 53.33 23.91
CA SER A 306 22.09 54.34 23.43
C SER A 306 23.25 53.75 22.60
N PHE A 307 23.39 54.27 21.39
CA PHE A 307 24.60 54.87 20.79
C PHE A 307 25.99 54.29 21.13
N TYR A 308 26.63 53.69 20.12
CA TYR A 308 28.03 54.04 19.78
C TYR A 308 28.07 54.63 18.37
N SER A 309 28.92 55.65 18.23
CA SER A 309 29.07 56.58 17.11
C SER A 309 29.81 55.97 15.92
N GLU A 310 29.36 56.32 14.72
CA GLU A 310 30.12 56.22 13.46
C GLU A 310 31.27 57.24 13.48
N SER A 311 32.49 56.77 13.72
CA SER A 311 33.72 57.41 13.25
C SER A 311 34.83 56.38 13.31
N ASP A 312 34.85 55.49 12.32
CA ASP A 312 36.05 54.83 11.78
C ASP A 312 35.58 53.88 10.68
N LEU A 313 35.41 54.44 9.47
CA LEU A 313 35.23 53.65 8.26
C LEU A 313 36.61 53.42 7.66
N GLN A 314 37.24 52.30 7.98
CA GLN A 314 38.24 51.68 7.10
C GLN A 314 38.45 50.20 7.43
N ASP A 315 38.12 49.37 6.43
CA ASP A 315 38.45 47.95 6.25
C ASP A 315 38.03 46.93 7.32
N THR A 316 36.83 46.36 7.16
CA THR A 316 36.62 44.90 7.36
C THR A 316 35.53 44.37 6.42
N THR A 317 36.00 43.75 5.34
CA THR A 317 35.50 42.55 4.66
C THR A 317 34.03 42.12 4.77
N PHE A 318 33.45 41.99 3.57
CA PHE A 318 32.28 41.24 3.09
C PHE A 318 32.14 39.78 3.62
N GLN A 319 32.17 39.54 4.93
CA GLN A 319 32.06 38.19 5.53
C GLN A 319 30.91 38.04 6.55
N ASP A 320 30.47 39.11 7.22
CA ASP A 320 29.50 39.02 8.33
C ASP A 320 28.02 38.93 7.90
N VAL A 321 27.69 39.19 6.63
CA VAL A 321 26.29 39.12 6.15
C VAL A 321 25.93 37.70 5.70
N ASP A 322 26.91 36.92 5.24
CA ASP A 322 26.72 35.50 4.89
C ASP A 322 26.59 34.62 6.15
N ASP A 323 27.27 34.95 7.25
CA ASP A 323 27.14 34.21 8.51
C ASP A 323 25.77 34.40 9.15
N LEU A 324 25.20 35.61 9.09
CA LEU A 324 23.84 35.84 9.57
C LEU A 324 22.80 35.22 8.64
N TYR A 325 23.02 35.21 7.31
CA TYR A 325 22.11 34.53 6.37
C TYR A 325 22.19 33.00 6.51
N SER A 326 23.39 32.44 6.71
CA SER A 326 23.61 31.02 7.00
C SER A 326 22.93 30.60 8.30
N GLN A 327 22.99 31.47 9.33
CA GLN A 327 22.33 31.22 10.61
C GLN A 327 20.79 31.31 10.51
N TRP A 328 20.21 32.13 9.62
CA TRP A 328 18.76 32.16 9.37
C TRP A 328 18.28 31.07 8.40
N VAL A 329 19.13 30.58 7.50
CA VAL A 329 18.85 29.43 6.62
C VAL A 329 18.91 28.10 7.40
N ASP A 330 19.80 27.99 8.39
CA ASP A 330 19.85 26.84 9.32
C ASP A 330 18.62 26.76 10.25
N PHE A 331 17.87 27.84 10.41
CA PHE A 331 16.67 27.90 11.26
C PHE A 331 15.41 27.29 10.63
N CYS A 332 15.50 26.82 9.39
CA CYS A 332 14.38 26.22 8.65
C CYS A 332 14.78 24.91 7.93
N HIS A 333 15.46 23.99 8.62
CA HIS A 333 15.69 22.64 8.05
C HIS A 333 14.39 21.84 8.03
N SER A 334 13.79 21.70 6.85
CA SER A 334 12.80 20.66 6.60
C SER A 334 13.50 19.30 6.62
N VAL A 335 13.07 18.39 7.50
CA VAL A 335 13.59 17.02 7.55
C VAL A 335 13.39 16.36 6.18
N ILE A 336 14.47 15.90 5.55
CA ILE A 336 14.39 15.11 4.33
C ILE A 336 13.82 13.76 4.70
N CYS A 337 12.66 13.39 4.17
CA CYS A 337 12.02 12.12 4.51
C CYS A 337 11.59 11.34 3.28
N THR A 338 11.93 10.06 3.24
CA THR A 338 11.51 9.12 2.20
C THR A 338 10.76 7.94 2.83
N PRO A 339 9.77 7.33 2.14
CA PRO A 339 9.23 7.70 0.84
C PRO A 339 8.40 8.99 0.87
N GLU A 340 8.49 9.78 -0.20
CA GLU A 340 7.68 10.99 -0.39
C GLU A 340 6.18 10.67 -0.52
N GLU A 341 5.34 11.69 -0.32
CA GLU A 341 3.90 11.56 -0.51
C GLU A 341 3.54 11.23 -1.96
N ASP A 342 2.63 10.27 -2.14
CA ASP A 342 2.20 9.82 -3.46
C ASP A 342 0.67 9.95 -3.63
N ALA A 343 0.20 9.79 -4.88
CA ALA A 343 -1.21 9.92 -5.29
C ALA A 343 -2.19 9.09 -4.44
N PHE A 344 -1.67 7.97 -3.95
CA PHE A 344 -2.41 6.91 -3.33
C PHE A 344 -2.28 6.92 -1.80
N ASN A 345 -1.31 7.67 -1.26
CA ASN A 345 -0.97 7.81 0.16
C ASN A 345 -0.71 9.28 0.53
N PRO A 346 -1.75 10.13 0.52
CA PRO A 346 -1.63 11.52 0.92
C PRO A 346 -1.45 11.69 2.44
N CYS A 347 -0.76 12.76 2.85
CA CYS A 347 -0.72 13.20 4.25
C CYS A 347 -2.04 13.80 4.75
N GLU A 348 -2.91 14.22 3.82
CA GLU A 348 -4.25 14.75 4.08
C GLU A 348 -5.32 13.64 4.22
N ASP A 349 -6.56 14.04 4.51
CA ASP A 349 -7.71 13.13 4.56
C ASP A 349 -7.90 12.34 3.24
N LEU A 350 -8.49 11.15 3.37
CA LEU A 350 -8.68 10.15 2.29
C LEU A 350 -9.39 10.73 1.05
N SER A 351 -10.42 11.55 1.26
CA SER A 351 -11.14 12.28 0.21
C SER A 351 -10.50 13.61 -0.19
N GLY A 352 -9.65 14.19 0.66
CA GLY A 352 -9.03 15.52 0.48
C GLY A 352 -10.04 16.68 0.53
N PHE A 353 -10.92 16.77 -0.47
CA PHE A 353 -11.82 17.91 -0.69
C PHE A 353 -13.20 17.76 -0.03
N SER A 354 -13.72 18.85 0.53
CA SER A 354 -15.05 18.89 1.15
C SER A 354 -16.18 18.52 0.17
N PHE A 355 -16.09 18.91 -1.10
CA PHE A 355 -17.12 18.57 -2.09
C PHE A 355 -17.11 17.07 -2.44
N LEU A 356 -15.95 16.42 -2.48
CA LEU A 356 -15.84 14.99 -2.73
C LEU A 356 -16.49 14.19 -1.60
N ARG A 357 -16.36 14.63 -0.34
CA ARG A 357 -17.03 13.99 0.80
C ARG A 357 -18.54 13.99 0.65
N VAL A 358 -19.11 15.15 0.29
CA VAL A 358 -20.56 15.27 0.04
C VAL A 358 -20.98 14.37 -1.12
N ALA A 359 -20.19 14.34 -2.20
CA ALA A 359 -20.45 13.49 -3.36
C ALA A 359 -20.39 11.99 -3.02
N ILE A 360 -19.39 11.53 -2.26
CA ILE A 360 -19.26 10.12 -1.83
C ILE A 360 -20.52 9.68 -1.09
N TRP A 361 -20.94 10.43 -0.06
CA TRP A 361 -22.13 10.09 0.72
C TRP A 361 -23.39 10.04 -0.14
N PHE A 362 -23.55 11.01 -1.05
CA PHE A 362 -24.70 11.03 -1.95
C PHE A 362 -24.70 9.83 -2.92
N ILE A 363 -23.60 9.58 -3.62
CA ILE A 363 -23.46 8.48 -4.58
C ILE A 363 -23.66 7.13 -3.86
N ASN A 364 -23.09 6.97 -2.67
CA ASN A 364 -23.19 5.77 -1.87
C ASN A 364 -24.65 5.44 -1.50
N ILE A 365 -25.38 6.41 -0.94
CA ILE A 365 -26.78 6.23 -0.55
C ILE A 365 -27.62 5.81 -1.76
N LEU A 366 -27.41 6.45 -2.92
CA LEU A 366 -28.11 6.10 -4.15
C LEU A 366 -27.75 4.69 -4.64
N ALA A 367 -26.46 4.32 -4.63
CA ALA A 367 -26.00 3.00 -5.04
C ALA A 367 -26.57 1.89 -4.16
N ILE A 368 -26.49 2.03 -2.83
CA ILE A 368 -27.03 1.01 -1.90
C ILE A 368 -28.54 0.93 -2.02
N THR A 369 -29.25 2.07 -1.97
CA THR A 369 -30.71 2.08 -1.99
C THR A 369 -31.25 1.55 -3.32
N GLY A 370 -30.66 1.99 -4.45
CA GLY A 370 -31.08 1.56 -5.78
C GLY A 370 -30.90 0.07 -6.00
N ASN A 371 -29.69 -0.46 -5.71
CA ASN A 371 -29.39 -1.87 -5.90
C ASN A 371 -30.15 -2.77 -4.92
N LEU A 372 -30.32 -2.35 -3.66
CA LEU A 372 -31.14 -3.07 -2.69
C LEU A 372 -32.61 -3.14 -3.14
N MET A 373 -33.16 -2.05 -3.68
CA MET A 373 -34.53 -2.05 -4.22
C MET A 373 -34.66 -3.00 -5.41
N VAL A 374 -33.66 -3.06 -6.31
CA VAL A 374 -33.66 -4.03 -7.43
C VAL A 374 -33.71 -5.47 -6.91
N LEU A 375 -32.88 -5.80 -5.92
CA LEU A 375 -32.86 -7.12 -5.29
C LEU A 375 -34.19 -7.44 -4.58
N LEU A 376 -34.74 -6.49 -3.81
CA LEU A 376 -36.03 -6.65 -3.13
C LEU A 376 -37.19 -6.89 -4.11
N VAL A 377 -37.26 -6.09 -5.18
CA VAL A 377 -38.27 -6.29 -6.25
C VAL A 377 -38.13 -7.66 -6.87
N PHE A 378 -36.90 -8.13 -7.09
CA PHE A 378 -36.66 -9.47 -7.62
C PHE A 378 -37.13 -10.59 -6.68
N PHE A 379 -36.75 -10.54 -5.40
CA PHE A 379 -37.10 -11.57 -4.42
C PHE A 379 -38.60 -11.61 -4.07
N ILE A 380 -39.28 -10.47 -4.14
CA ILE A 380 -40.71 -10.36 -3.82
C ILE A 380 -41.59 -10.64 -5.05
N SER A 381 -41.09 -10.38 -6.26
CA SER A 381 -41.84 -10.61 -7.49
C SER A 381 -42.11 -12.10 -7.72
N ARG A 382 -43.38 -12.46 -7.87
CA ARG A 382 -43.82 -13.83 -8.24
C ARG A 382 -43.68 -14.12 -9.74
N ASN A 383 -43.05 -13.22 -10.49
CA ASN A 383 -42.91 -13.35 -11.94
C ASN A 383 -41.92 -14.46 -12.31
N LYS A 384 -42.11 -15.10 -13.47
CA LYS A 384 -41.18 -16.13 -13.99
C LYS A 384 -39.76 -15.56 -14.16
N LEU A 385 -38.77 -16.35 -13.74
CA LEU A 385 -37.34 -16.08 -13.90
C LEU A 385 -36.95 -16.15 -15.37
N THR A 386 -36.66 -14.99 -15.96
CA THR A 386 -36.08 -14.89 -17.31
C THR A 386 -34.58 -14.66 -17.20
N VAL A 387 -33.81 -15.08 -18.22
CA VAL A 387 -32.35 -14.89 -18.24
C VAL A 387 -31.93 -13.43 -17.99
N PRO A 388 -32.55 -12.41 -18.61
CA PRO A 388 -32.16 -11.02 -18.34
C PRO A 388 -32.46 -10.59 -16.90
N ARG A 389 -33.54 -11.08 -16.27
CA ARG A 389 -33.85 -10.79 -14.86
C ARG A 389 -32.84 -11.43 -13.92
N PHE A 390 -32.42 -12.65 -14.23
CA PHE A 390 -31.37 -13.36 -13.51
C PHE A 390 -30.03 -12.60 -13.57
N LEU A 391 -29.61 -12.15 -14.77
CA LEU A 391 -28.38 -11.37 -14.93
C LEU A 391 -28.45 -10.00 -14.24
N MET A 392 -29.58 -9.29 -14.31
CA MET A 392 -29.77 -8.02 -13.60
C MET A 392 -29.68 -8.16 -12.08
N CYS A 393 -30.12 -9.30 -11.52
CA CYS A 393 -30.00 -9.58 -10.09
C CYS A 393 -28.53 -9.73 -9.67
N HIS A 394 -27.73 -10.46 -10.45
CA HIS A 394 -26.29 -10.57 -10.19
C HIS A 394 -25.55 -9.23 -10.35
N LEU A 395 -25.94 -8.39 -11.31
CA LEU A 395 -25.36 -7.05 -11.44
C LEU A 395 -25.69 -6.19 -10.22
N ALA A 396 -26.95 -6.19 -9.77
CA ALA A 396 -27.35 -5.44 -8.58
C ALA A 396 -26.61 -5.91 -7.32
N PHE A 397 -26.32 -7.21 -7.21
CA PHE A 397 -25.49 -7.74 -6.13
C PHE A 397 -24.03 -7.24 -6.22
N ALA A 398 -23.42 -7.29 -7.41
CA ALA A 398 -22.05 -6.81 -7.63
C ALA A 398 -21.91 -5.31 -7.31
N ASP A 399 -22.87 -4.50 -7.77
CA ASP A 399 -22.91 -3.06 -7.51
C ASP A 399 -23.20 -2.73 -6.03
N LEU A 400 -23.94 -3.60 -5.33
CA LEU A 400 -24.12 -3.49 -3.88
C LEU A 400 -22.80 -3.73 -3.14
N CYS A 401 -21.96 -4.68 -3.57
CA CYS A 401 -20.62 -4.88 -3.00
C CYS A 401 -19.76 -3.61 -3.14
N ILE A 402 -19.79 -2.95 -4.30
CA ILE A 402 -19.12 -1.66 -4.51
C ILE A 402 -19.71 -0.57 -3.60
N GLY A 403 -21.03 -0.50 -3.46
CA GLY A 403 -21.69 0.43 -2.53
C GLY A 403 -21.24 0.24 -1.08
N VAL A 404 -21.16 -1.01 -0.61
CA VAL A 404 -20.66 -1.35 0.75
C VAL A 404 -19.18 -1.00 0.90
N TYR A 405 -18.35 -1.28 -0.09
CA TYR A 405 -16.94 -0.85 -0.11
C TYR A 405 -16.82 0.66 0.09
N LEU A 406 -17.57 1.46 -0.67
CA LEU A 406 -17.55 2.92 -0.54
C LEU A 406 -18.08 3.40 0.81
N LEU A 407 -18.96 2.63 1.45
CA LEU A 407 -19.50 2.96 2.77
C LEU A 407 -18.42 2.79 3.84
N VAL A 408 -17.64 1.72 3.73
CA VAL A 408 -16.47 1.48 4.58
C VAL A 408 -15.49 2.65 4.44
N ILE A 409 -15.13 3.01 3.21
CA ILE A 409 -14.23 4.14 2.93
C ILE A 409 -14.77 5.47 3.48
N ALA A 410 -16.03 5.79 3.24
CA ALA A 410 -16.66 7.02 3.74
C ALA A 410 -16.72 7.07 5.27
N THR A 411 -16.93 5.93 5.93
CA THR A 411 -16.98 5.83 7.39
C THR A 411 -15.59 6.07 8.00
N VAL A 412 -14.54 5.51 7.40
CA VAL A 412 -13.16 5.72 7.84
C VAL A 412 -12.76 7.18 7.65
N ASP A 413 -13.04 7.78 6.49
CA ASP A 413 -12.77 9.20 6.22
C ASP A 413 -13.44 10.12 7.26
N LEU A 414 -14.69 9.85 7.65
CA LEU A 414 -15.35 10.59 8.73
C LEU A 414 -14.69 10.38 10.10
N ARG A 415 -14.29 9.14 10.43
CA ARG A 415 -13.73 8.80 11.75
C ARG A 415 -12.35 9.39 11.97
N THR A 416 -11.51 9.39 10.93
CA THR A 416 -10.10 9.82 11.02
C THR A 416 -9.91 11.26 10.54
N ARG A 417 -10.98 12.04 10.46
CA ARG A 417 -10.97 13.40 9.91
C ARG A 417 -9.93 14.29 10.59
N GLY A 418 -9.07 14.90 9.80
CA GLY A 418 -7.99 15.79 10.26
C GLY A 418 -6.80 15.08 10.88
N HIS A 419 -6.88 13.77 11.12
CA HIS A 419 -5.86 12.95 11.77
C HIS A 419 -5.65 11.61 11.06
N TYR A 420 -5.89 11.55 9.74
CA TYR A 420 -5.74 10.33 8.94
C TYR A 420 -4.30 9.81 8.98
N SER A 421 -3.30 10.69 8.85
CA SER A 421 -1.88 10.32 8.87
C SER A 421 -1.47 9.54 10.14
N GLN A 422 -2.07 9.84 11.29
CA GLN A 422 -1.80 9.14 12.56
C GLN A 422 -2.40 7.72 12.60
N HIS A 423 -3.53 7.51 11.90
CA HIS A 423 -4.27 6.25 11.90
C HIS A 423 -4.08 5.44 10.59
N ALA A 424 -3.37 6.00 9.61
CA ALA A 424 -3.22 5.43 8.28
C ALA A 424 -2.62 4.02 8.32
N ILE A 425 -1.56 3.81 9.11
CA ILE A 425 -0.89 2.51 9.23
C ILE A 425 -1.83 1.47 9.84
N GLU A 426 -2.62 1.84 10.85
CA GLU A 426 -3.58 0.93 11.50
C GLU A 426 -4.74 0.58 10.55
N TRP A 427 -5.19 1.53 9.74
CA TRP A 427 -6.20 1.30 8.72
C TRP A 427 -5.68 0.38 7.61
N GLN A 428 -4.56 0.75 6.98
CA GLN A 428 -3.98 0.04 5.84
C GLN A 428 -3.53 -1.38 6.19
N THR A 429 -2.90 -1.58 7.36
CA THR A 429 -2.47 -2.91 7.81
C THR A 429 -3.57 -3.69 8.53
N GLY A 430 -4.74 -3.09 8.73
CA GLY A 430 -5.87 -3.69 9.42
C GLY A 430 -6.72 -4.62 8.53
N PRO A 431 -7.52 -5.51 9.13
CA PRO A 431 -8.40 -6.41 8.38
C PRO A 431 -9.50 -5.66 7.61
N GLY A 432 -9.88 -4.45 8.07
CA GLY A 432 -10.88 -3.62 7.41
C GLY A 432 -10.49 -3.22 5.99
N CYS A 433 -9.23 -2.83 5.78
CA CYS A 433 -8.74 -2.47 4.45
C CYS A 433 -8.67 -3.69 3.52
N SER A 434 -8.23 -4.84 4.04
CA SER A 434 -8.20 -6.10 3.28
C SER A 434 -9.61 -6.53 2.82
N ALA A 435 -10.61 -6.43 3.70
CA ALA A 435 -12.00 -6.74 3.36
C ALA A 435 -12.59 -5.73 2.35
N ALA A 436 -12.28 -4.44 2.51
CA ALA A 436 -12.70 -3.40 1.58
C ALA A 436 -12.12 -3.63 0.17
N GLY A 437 -10.82 -3.93 0.07
CA GLY A 437 -10.15 -4.22 -1.19
C GLY A 437 -10.66 -5.49 -1.89
N PHE A 438 -10.97 -6.53 -1.11
CA PHE A 438 -11.65 -7.72 -1.65
C PHE A 438 -13.00 -7.34 -2.26
N LEU A 439 -13.85 -6.60 -1.52
CA LEU A 439 -15.16 -6.17 -2.01
C LEU A 439 -15.08 -5.30 -3.26
N SER A 440 -14.07 -4.42 -3.36
CA SER A 440 -13.89 -3.57 -4.54
C SER A 440 -13.51 -4.36 -5.78
N VAL A 441 -12.55 -5.29 -5.68
CA VAL A 441 -12.12 -6.10 -6.84
C VAL A 441 -13.19 -7.11 -7.21
N PHE A 442 -13.70 -7.87 -6.23
CA PHE A 442 -14.73 -8.87 -6.48
C PHE A 442 -16.00 -8.23 -7.07
N GLY A 443 -16.49 -7.15 -6.48
CA GLY A 443 -17.68 -6.44 -6.95
C GLY A 443 -17.47 -5.78 -8.31
N GLY A 444 -16.32 -5.14 -8.53
CA GLY A 444 -16.02 -4.44 -9.78
C GLY A 444 -15.91 -5.40 -10.96
N GLU A 445 -15.11 -6.46 -10.80
CA GLU A 445 -14.91 -7.47 -11.84
C GLU A 445 -16.20 -8.26 -12.13
N LEU A 446 -16.97 -8.61 -11.09
CA LEU A 446 -18.26 -9.26 -11.29
C LEU A 446 -19.25 -8.35 -12.02
N SER A 447 -19.21 -7.05 -11.76
CA SER A 447 -20.08 -6.06 -12.42
C SER A 447 -19.76 -5.98 -13.93
N VAL A 448 -18.48 -5.82 -14.29
CA VAL A 448 -18.01 -5.81 -15.69
C VAL A 448 -18.33 -7.12 -16.40
N TYR A 449 -18.02 -8.27 -15.78
CA TYR A 449 -18.32 -9.58 -16.36
C TYR A 449 -19.82 -9.79 -16.61
N THR A 450 -20.65 -9.40 -15.64
CA THR A 450 -22.11 -9.52 -15.75
C THR A 450 -22.64 -8.60 -16.86
N LEU A 451 -22.11 -7.38 -16.95
CA LEU A 451 -22.48 -6.43 -18.00
C LEU A 451 -22.13 -6.97 -19.38
N SER A 452 -20.91 -7.48 -19.60
CA SER A 452 -20.53 -8.14 -20.85
C SER A 452 -21.45 -9.31 -21.19
N THR A 453 -21.80 -10.13 -20.19
CA THR A 453 -22.73 -11.25 -20.36
C THR A 453 -24.14 -10.79 -20.75
N ILE A 454 -24.64 -9.69 -20.16
CA ILE A 454 -25.92 -9.07 -20.57
C ILE A 454 -25.85 -8.65 -22.04
N THR A 455 -24.76 -8.04 -22.50
CA THR A 455 -24.63 -7.61 -23.90
C THR A 455 -24.58 -8.78 -24.88
N LEU A 456 -23.86 -9.85 -24.53
CA LEU A 456 -23.78 -11.08 -25.32
C LEU A 456 -25.13 -11.79 -25.40
N GLU A 457 -25.86 -11.90 -24.28
CA GLU A 457 -27.21 -12.44 -24.25
C GLU A 457 -28.13 -11.67 -25.20
N ARG A 458 -28.03 -10.34 -25.19
CA ARG A 458 -28.87 -9.48 -26.02
C ARG A 458 -28.52 -9.59 -27.50
N TRP A 459 -27.24 -9.58 -27.83
CA TRP A 459 -26.79 -9.80 -29.19
C TRP A 459 -27.28 -11.15 -29.71
N HIS A 460 -27.07 -12.23 -28.96
CA HIS A 460 -27.51 -13.57 -29.31
C HIS A 460 -29.04 -13.66 -29.46
N THR A 461 -29.81 -13.10 -28.53
CA THR A 461 -31.28 -13.15 -28.59
C THR A 461 -31.84 -12.32 -29.75
N ILE A 462 -31.27 -11.15 -30.06
CA ILE A 462 -31.72 -10.28 -31.16
C ILE A 462 -31.36 -10.91 -32.52
N THR A 463 -30.15 -11.43 -32.67
CA THR A 463 -29.69 -12.04 -33.93
C THR A 463 -30.34 -13.40 -34.19
N ASN A 464 -30.44 -14.28 -33.20
CA ASN A 464 -31.07 -15.59 -33.38
C ASN A 464 -32.60 -15.55 -33.43
N ALA A 465 -33.23 -14.46 -32.97
CA ALA A 465 -34.63 -14.22 -33.27
C ALA A 465 -34.90 -14.05 -34.79
N LEU A 466 -33.87 -13.76 -35.59
CA LEU A 466 -33.94 -13.68 -37.06
C LEU A 466 -33.86 -15.05 -37.75
N HIS A 467 -33.37 -16.11 -37.10
CA HIS A 467 -33.02 -17.39 -37.75
C HIS A 467 -33.60 -18.69 -37.14
N VAL A 468 -34.71 -18.63 -36.37
CA VAL A 468 -35.46 -19.79 -35.82
C VAL A 468 -34.94 -20.38 -34.47
N LYS A 469 -35.77 -20.23 -33.42
CA LYS A 469 -35.93 -20.99 -32.15
C LYS A 469 -34.70 -21.63 -31.44
N ARG A 470 -33.64 -20.87 -31.15
CA ARG A 470 -32.71 -21.21 -30.04
C ARG A 470 -32.50 -20.03 -29.09
N HIS A 471 -33.34 -19.96 -28.05
CA HIS A 471 -33.14 -19.01 -26.95
C HIS A 471 -32.10 -19.54 -25.95
N LEU A 472 -31.33 -18.64 -25.34
CA LEU A 472 -30.43 -18.99 -24.25
C LEU A 472 -31.26 -19.47 -23.05
N VAL A 473 -31.07 -20.73 -22.64
CA VAL A 473 -31.80 -21.33 -21.52
C VAL A 473 -31.14 -20.93 -20.20
N LEU A 474 -31.94 -20.74 -19.15
CA LEU A 474 -31.47 -20.31 -17.83
C LEU A 474 -30.34 -21.19 -17.28
N THR A 475 -30.37 -22.51 -17.50
CA THR A 475 -29.31 -23.43 -17.05
C THR A 475 -27.95 -23.09 -17.66
N LYS A 476 -27.90 -22.71 -18.94
CA LYS A 476 -26.66 -22.29 -19.60
C LYS A 476 -26.17 -20.95 -19.07
N ALA A 477 -27.09 -20.00 -18.86
CA ALA A 477 -26.77 -18.71 -18.25
C ALA A 477 -26.22 -18.86 -16.83
N ALA A 478 -26.80 -19.75 -16.03
CA ALA A 478 -26.33 -20.06 -14.68
C ALA A 478 -24.92 -20.66 -14.69
N GLY A 479 -24.62 -21.56 -15.65
CA GLY A 479 -23.27 -22.09 -15.83
C GLY A 479 -22.24 -21.02 -16.19
N ILE A 480 -22.58 -20.10 -17.12
CA ILE A 480 -21.72 -18.96 -17.49
C ILE A 480 -21.48 -18.07 -16.27
N MET A 481 -22.54 -17.72 -15.53
CA MET A 481 -22.41 -16.91 -14.32
C MET A 481 -21.58 -17.60 -13.24
N ALA A 482 -21.76 -18.91 -13.02
CA ALA A 482 -20.95 -19.64 -12.05
C ALA A 482 -19.45 -19.57 -12.38
N ALA A 483 -19.07 -19.71 -13.67
CA ALA A 483 -17.68 -19.54 -14.10
C ALA A 483 -17.16 -18.11 -13.83
N GLY A 484 -17.96 -17.09 -14.13
CA GLY A 484 -17.63 -15.69 -13.80
C GLY A 484 -17.43 -15.47 -12.31
N TRP A 485 -18.30 -16.02 -11.47
CA TRP A 485 -18.17 -15.96 -10.01
C TRP A 485 -16.85 -16.56 -9.52
N PHE A 486 -16.48 -17.75 -9.99
CA PHE A 486 -15.20 -18.36 -9.61
C PHE A 486 -14.01 -17.52 -10.06
N LEU A 487 -14.06 -16.94 -11.26
CA LEU A 487 -13.01 -16.06 -11.78
C LEU A 487 -12.87 -14.79 -10.91
N CYS A 488 -13.97 -14.08 -10.64
CA CYS A 488 -13.97 -12.87 -9.84
C CYS A 488 -13.57 -13.13 -8.38
N LEU A 489 -14.02 -14.25 -7.79
CA LEU A 489 -13.59 -14.69 -6.46
C LEU A 489 -12.08 -14.95 -6.45
N GLY A 490 -11.56 -15.65 -7.45
CA GLY A 490 -10.11 -15.84 -7.62
C GLY A 490 -9.39 -14.50 -7.64
N MET A 491 -9.78 -13.58 -8.53
CA MET A 491 -9.14 -12.27 -8.66
C MET A 491 -9.18 -11.44 -7.37
N GLY A 492 -10.29 -11.46 -6.62
CA GLY A 492 -10.37 -10.77 -5.32
C GLY A 492 -9.55 -11.43 -4.20
N MET A 493 -9.32 -12.75 -4.25
CA MET A 493 -8.55 -13.47 -3.23
C MET A 493 -7.04 -13.43 -3.46
N LEU A 494 -6.57 -13.25 -4.69
CA LEU A 494 -5.13 -13.26 -5.03
C LEU A 494 -4.30 -12.23 -4.23
N PRO A 495 -4.75 -10.98 -3.99
CA PRO A 495 -4.01 -10.04 -3.15
C PRO A 495 -4.02 -10.39 -1.66
N LEU A 496 -4.99 -11.20 -1.19
CA LEU A 496 -5.03 -11.67 0.20
C LEU A 496 -4.04 -12.80 0.48
N VAL A 497 -3.69 -13.60 -0.55
CA VAL A 497 -2.70 -14.69 -0.44
C VAL A 497 -1.26 -14.23 -0.72
N GLY A 498 -1.04 -12.92 -0.94
CA GLY A 498 0.30 -12.34 -1.07
C GLY A 498 0.85 -12.22 -2.49
N ILE A 499 0.03 -12.41 -3.53
CA ILE A 499 0.46 -12.17 -4.93
C ILE A 499 0.48 -10.68 -5.27
N SER A 500 -0.41 -9.91 -4.63
CA SER A 500 -0.44 -8.44 -4.65
C SER A 500 -0.78 -7.97 -3.23
N SER A 501 -1.01 -6.67 -3.03
CA SER A 501 -1.35 -6.13 -1.72
C SER A 501 -2.43 -5.05 -1.79
N TYR A 502 -3.45 -5.17 -0.94
CA TYR A 502 -4.44 -4.13 -0.70
C TYR A 502 -3.96 -3.07 0.30
N THR A 503 -2.87 -3.32 1.03
CA THR A 503 -2.44 -2.44 2.13
C THR A 503 -1.57 -1.27 1.66
N LYS A 504 -1.15 -1.28 0.39
CA LYS A 504 -0.22 -0.29 -0.18
C LYS A 504 -0.86 1.07 -0.44
N VAL A 505 -2.17 1.09 -0.71
CA VAL A 505 -2.93 2.30 -1.07
C VAL A 505 -4.00 2.57 -0.03
N SER A 506 -4.19 3.84 0.32
CA SER A 506 -5.17 4.29 1.34
C SER A 506 -6.63 3.84 1.09
N MET A 507 -7.05 3.76 -0.18
CA MET A 507 -8.37 3.26 -0.59
C MET A 507 -8.44 1.74 -0.79
N CYS A 508 -7.39 1.00 -0.40
CA CYS A 508 -7.38 -0.45 -0.38
C CYS A 508 -7.47 -1.14 -1.75
N LEU A 509 -7.00 -0.47 -2.80
CA LEU A 509 -6.93 -1.04 -4.15
C LEU A 509 -5.60 -1.75 -4.38
N PRO A 510 -5.56 -2.82 -5.21
CA PRO A 510 -4.35 -3.56 -5.48
C PRO A 510 -3.49 -2.78 -6.49
N MET A 511 -2.67 -1.85 -5.99
CA MET A 511 -1.79 -1.00 -6.81
C MET A 511 -0.32 -1.16 -6.40
N ASP A 512 0.07 -2.37 -6.04
CA ASP A 512 1.46 -2.70 -5.73
C ASP A 512 2.29 -2.87 -7.02
N ILE A 513 3.27 -1.97 -7.20
CA ILE A 513 4.20 -1.95 -8.34
C ILE A 513 5.64 -2.30 -7.96
N GLU A 514 5.89 -2.65 -6.69
CA GLU A 514 7.25 -2.95 -6.21
C GLU A 514 7.74 -4.31 -6.70
N THR A 515 6.83 -5.28 -6.78
CA THR A 515 7.16 -6.64 -7.20
C THR A 515 6.66 -6.94 -8.62
N PRO A 516 7.45 -7.67 -9.44
CA PRO A 516 7.04 -8.01 -10.81
C PRO A 516 5.79 -8.89 -10.85
N LEU A 517 5.57 -9.71 -9.81
CA LEU A 517 4.37 -10.54 -9.66
C LEU A 517 3.12 -9.68 -9.45
N ALA A 518 3.17 -8.72 -8.52
CA ALA A 518 2.05 -7.81 -8.27
C ALA A 518 1.76 -6.91 -9.47
N GLN A 519 2.80 -6.39 -10.13
CA GLN A 519 2.65 -5.59 -11.35
C GLN A 519 1.99 -6.39 -12.48
N THR A 520 2.38 -7.64 -12.68
CA THR A 520 1.77 -8.54 -13.69
C THR A 520 0.29 -8.78 -13.41
N PHE A 521 -0.07 -9.01 -12.14
CA PHE A 521 -1.47 -9.18 -11.72
C PHE A 521 -2.34 -7.96 -12.06
N ILE A 522 -1.85 -6.75 -11.76
CA ILE A 522 -2.57 -5.49 -12.07
C ILE A 522 -2.78 -5.36 -13.58
N ILE A 523 -1.73 -5.63 -14.37
CA ILE A 523 -1.82 -5.57 -15.84
C ILE A 523 -2.86 -6.56 -16.36
N ILE A 524 -2.92 -7.78 -15.82
CA ILE A 524 -3.92 -8.79 -16.22
C ILE A 524 -5.34 -8.28 -15.95
N ILE A 525 -5.61 -7.72 -14.77
CA ILE A 525 -6.92 -7.14 -14.43
C ILE A 525 -7.28 -6.01 -15.42
N LEU A 526 -6.35 -5.10 -15.69
CA LEU A 526 -6.59 -3.99 -16.62
C LEU A 526 -6.87 -4.50 -18.04
N LEU A 527 -6.11 -5.50 -18.51
CA LEU A 527 -6.31 -6.12 -19.82
C LEU A 527 -7.65 -6.86 -19.93
N LEU A 528 -8.09 -7.54 -18.87
CA LEU A 528 -9.40 -8.19 -18.82
C LEU A 528 -10.52 -7.16 -18.95
N ASN A 529 -10.42 -6.03 -18.24
CA ASN A 529 -11.39 -4.94 -18.33
C ASN A 529 -11.42 -4.31 -19.73
N VAL A 530 -10.26 -4.05 -20.35
CA VAL A 530 -10.18 -3.56 -21.74
C VAL A 530 -10.75 -4.59 -22.72
N GLY A 531 -10.45 -5.88 -22.53
CA GLY A 531 -10.97 -6.97 -23.35
C GLY A 531 -12.49 -7.07 -23.27
N ALA A 532 -13.06 -6.98 -22.06
CA ALA A 532 -14.50 -6.96 -21.82
C ALA A 532 -15.17 -5.78 -22.54
N PHE A 533 -14.55 -4.60 -22.53
CA PHE A 533 -15.02 -3.44 -23.25
C PHE A 533 -15.03 -3.66 -24.78
N ILE A 534 -13.96 -4.22 -25.34
CA ILE A 534 -13.88 -4.54 -26.79
C ILE A 534 -15.00 -5.51 -27.19
N VAL A 535 -15.23 -6.56 -26.40
CA VAL A 535 -16.31 -7.54 -26.65
C VAL A 535 -17.66 -6.84 -26.68
N VAL A 536 -17.93 -5.97 -25.71
CA VAL A 536 -19.17 -5.18 -25.64
C VAL A 536 -19.31 -4.29 -26.89
N CYS A 537 -18.27 -3.56 -27.29
CA CYS A 537 -18.29 -2.73 -28.49
C CYS A 537 -18.60 -3.54 -29.76
N VAL A 538 -17.92 -4.68 -29.97
CA VAL A 538 -18.14 -5.55 -31.13
C VAL A 538 -19.58 -6.06 -31.14
N CYS A 539 -20.10 -6.55 -30.01
CA CYS A 539 -21.48 -7.00 -29.91
C CYS A 539 -22.47 -5.90 -30.29
N TYR A 540 -22.19 -4.65 -29.94
CA TYR A 540 -23.04 -3.52 -30.29
C TYR A 540 -23.05 -3.16 -31.76
N VAL A 541 -21.87 -3.16 -32.38
CA VAL A 541 -21.77 -2.96 -33.83
C VAL A 541 -22.59 -4.04 -34.54
N LEU A 542 -22.48 -5.29 -34.11
CA LEU A 542 -23.25 -6.41 -34.67
C LEU A 542 -24.76 -6.28 -34.43
N ILE A 543 -25.20 -5.85 -33.25
CA ILE A 543 -26.62 -5.53 -32.98
C ILE A 543 -27.10 -4.41 -33.90
N TYR A 544 -26.33 -3.33 -34.04
CA TYR A 544 -26.70 -2.18 -34.87
C TYR A 544 -26.83 -2.58 -36.35
N LEU A 545 -25.88 -3.37 -36.87
CA LEU A 545 -25.93 -3.91 -38.23
C LEU A 545 -27.14 -4.83 -38.42
N ALA A 546 -27.42 -5.72 -37.46
CA ALA A 546 -28.58 -6.61 -37.52
C ALA A 546 -29.92 -5.86 -37.52
N VAL A 547 -30.00 -4.74 -36.79
CA VAL A 547 -31.21 -3.90 -36.69
C VAL A 547 -31.39 -3.00 -37.92
N LYS A 548 -30.31 -2.58 -38.60
CA LYS A 548 -30.34 -1.71 -39.78
C LYS A 548 -30.57 -2.48 -41.10
N ASN A 549 -30.53 -3.82 -41.08
CA ASN A 549 -30.73 -4.62 -42.28
C ASN A 549 -32.14 -4.40 -42.89
N PRO A 550 -32.24 -3.94 -44.15
CA PRO A 550 -33.51 -3.55 -44.79
C PRO A 550 -34.40 -4.72 -45.21
N GLU A 551 -33.90 -5.96 -45.19
CA GLU A 551 -34.67 -7.17 -45.54
C GLU A 551 -35.62 -7.65 -44.43
N VAL A 552 -35.57 -7.03 -43.24
CA VAL A 552 -36.35 -7.44 -42.06
C VAL A 552 -37.40 -6.36 -41.75
N PRO A 553 -38.69 -6.70 -41.57
CA PRO A 553 -39.72 -5.71 -41.30
C PRO A 553 -39.42 -4.88 -40.05
N GLU A 554 -39.60 -3.57 -40.18
CA GLU A 554 -39.18 -2.53 -39.24
C GLU A 554 -39.85 -2.69 -37.85
N ARG A 555 -39.18 -3.40 -36.93
CA ARG A 555 -39.62 -3.47 -35.51
C ARG A 555 -39.11 -2.25 -34.76
N SER A 556 -39.89 -1.17 -34.78
CA SER A 556 -39.65 0.06 -33.99
C SER A 556 -39.52 -0.17 -32.46
N SER A 557 -39.97 -1.33 -31.95
CA SER A 557 -39.74 -1.77 -30.58
C SER A 557 -38.28 -2.14 -30.30
N ASP A 558 -37.61 -2.76 -31.27
CA ASP A 558 -36.30 -3.40 -31.10
C ASP A 558 -35.18 -2.36 -31.22
N THR A 559 -35.34 -1.36 -32.11
CA THR A 559 -34.49 -0.15 -32.17
C THR A 559 -34.58 0.66 -30.87
N ARG A 560 -35.78 0.80 -30.30
CA ARG A 560 -35.98 1.49 -29.02
C ARG A 560 -35.34 0.73 -27.86
N ILE A 561 -35.30 -0.60 -27.90
CA ILE A 561 -34.63 -1.45 -26.90
C ILE A 561 -33.11 -1.38 -27.07
N ALA A 562 -32.58 -1.47 -28.29
CA ALA A 562 -31.15 -1.36 -28.58
C ALA A 562 -30.57 0.00 -28.15
N LYS A 563 -31.27 1.11 -28.42
CA LYS A 563 -30.87 2.46 -27.97
C LYS A 563 -30.79 2.58 -26.44
N ARG A 564 -31.66 1.89 -25.70
CA ARG A 564 -31.67 1.88 -24.23
C ARG A 564 -30.48 1.13 -23.65
N MET A 565 -30.10 0.02 -24.28
CA MET A 565 -28.97 -0.76 -23.83
C MET A 565 -27.63 -0.10 -24.23
N ALA A 566 -27.59 0.61 -25.37
CA ALA A 566 -26.43 1.43 -25.77
C ALA A 566 -26.10 2.53 -24.76
N VAL A 567 -27.12 3.17 -24.17
CA VAL A 567 -26.92 4.19 -23.12
C VAL A 567 -26.25 3.58 -21.88
N LEU A 568 -26.65 2.36 -21.49
CA LEU A 568 -26.11 1.68 -20.31
C LEU A 568 -24.62 1.36 -20.44
N ILE A 569 -24.18 1.06 -21.65
CA ILE A 569 -22.78 0.74 -21.97
C ILE A 569 -21.94 1.99 -22.18
N PHE A 570 -22.52 3.02 -22.79
CA PHE A 570 -21.83 4.30 -22.95
C PHE A 570 -21.57 4.94 -21.58
N THR A 571 -22.50 4.82 -20.64
CA THR A 571 -22.27 5.24 -19.24
C THR A 571 -21.18 4.43 -18.56
N ASP A 572 -21.15 3.12 -18.75
CA ASP A 572 -20.09 2.24 -18.22
C ASP A 572 -18.71 2.61 -18.79
N PHE A 573 -18.61 2.78 -20.11
CA PHE A 573 -17.37 3.21 -20.78
C PHE A 573 -16.87 4.56 -20.30
N LEU A 574 -17.75 5.57 -20.21
CA LEU A 574 -17.36 6.90 -19.75
C LEU A 574 -16.86 6.89 -18.30
N CYS A 575 -17.31 5.93 -17.48
CA CYS A 575 -16.84 5.76 -16.11
C CYS A 575 -15.53 4.97 -16.04
N MET A 576 -15.36 3.95 -16.87
CA MET A 576 -14.19 3.05 -16.83
C MET A 576 -12.98 3.53 -17.66
N ALA A 577 -13.20 4.26 -18.75
CA ALA A 577 -12.13 4.68 -19.66
C ALA A 577 -11.08 5.60 -19.00
N PRO A 578 -11.46 6.63 -18.21
CA PRO A 578 -10.47 7.44 -17.50
C PRO A 578 -9.62 6.60 -16.54
N ILE A 579 -10.25 5.68 -15.81
CA ILE A 579 -9.60 4.83 -14.79
C ILE A 579 -8.58 3.91 -15.45
N CYS A 580 -8.97 3.23 -16.54
CA CYS A 580 -8.08 2.35 -17.30
C CYS A 580 -6.89 3.13 -17.89
N PHE A 581 -7.13 4.31 -18.47
CA PHE A 581 -6.08 5.14 -19.06
C PHE A 581 -5.02 5.54 -18.03
N PHE A 582 -5.43 6.09 -16.88
CA PHE A 582 -4.49 6.53 -15.85
C PHE A 582 -3.83 5.37 -15.11
N ALA A 583 -4.53 4.26 -14.89
CA ALA A 583 -3.93 3.04 -14.32
C ALA A 583 -2.82 2.49 -15.22
N ILE A 584 -3.01 2.49 -16.54
CA ILE A 584 -2.00 2.09 -17.51
C ILE A 584 -0.81 3.06 -17.50
N SER A 585 -1.04 4.37 -17.52
CA SER A 585 0.03 5.37 -17.45
C SER A 585 0.89 5.23 -16.18
N ALA A 586 0.24 4.97 -15.03
CA ALA A 586 0.93 4.70 -13.78
C ALA A 586 1.73 3.38 -13.83
N ALA A 587 1.19 2.31 -14.42
CA ALA A 587 1.87 1.03 -14.56
C ALA A 587 3.14 1.14 -15.43
N PHE A 588 3.17 2.05 -16.40
CA PHE A 588 4.36 2.37 -17.21
C PHE A 588 5.32 3.37 -16.56
N LYS A 589 5.11 3.75 -15.29
CA LYS A 589 5.92 4.73 -14.53
C LYS A 589 5.93 6.15 -15.12
N PHE A 590 4.90 6.52 -15.89
CA PHE A 590 4.69 7.88 -16.40
C PHE A 590 3.33 8.44 -15.91
N PRO A 591 3.21 8.88 -14.65
CA PRO A 591 1.96 9.41 -14.13
C PRO A 591 1.63 10.76 -14.81
N LEU A 592 0.61 10.78 -15.67
CA LEU A 592 0.19 11.97 -16.43
C LEU A 592 -0.72 12.93 -15.65
N ILE A 593 -1.11 12.58 -14.43
CA ILE A 593 -1.95 13.40 -13.54
C ILE A 593 -1.23 13.60 -12.20
N THR A 594 -1.36 14.80 -11.64
CA THR A 594 -0.90 15.08 -10.28
C THR A 594 -1.67 14.22 -9.27
N VAL A 595 -0.95 13.76 -8.26
CA VAL A 595 -1.42 13.04 -7.05
C VAL A 595 -2.83 13.46 -6.63
N THR A 596 -3.06 14.76 -6.45
CA THR A 596 -4.29 15.35 -5.93
C THR A 596 -5.49 15.20 -6.88
N ASN A 597 -5.27 15.25 -8.19
CA ASN A 597 -6.35 15.20 -9.19
C ASN A 597 -6.77 13.75 -9.50
N SER A 598 -5.89 12.78 -9.30
CA SER A 598 -6.21 11.34 -9.46
C SER A 598 -7.31 10.88 -8.50
N LYS A 599 -7.39 11.50 -7.30
CA LYS A 599 -8.43 11.23 -6.30
C LYS A 599 -9.83 11.46 -6.86
N ILE A 600 -10.02 12.47 -7.71
CA ILE A 600 -11.32 12.77 -8.33
C ILE A 600 -11.78 11.58 -9.20
N LEU A 601 -10.86 10.97 -9.95
CA LEU A 601 -11.18 9.83 -10.81
C LEU A 601 -11.58 8.60 -9.98
N LEU A 602 -10.82 8.32 -8.93
CA LEU A 602 -11.04 7.15 -8.08
C LEU A 602 -12.27 7.28 -7.18
N VAL A 603 -12.55 8.49 -6.70
CA VAL A 603 -13.63 8.76 -5.74
C VAL A 603 -14.95 9.07 -6.43
N LEU A 604 -14.91 9.72 -7.60
CA LEU A 604 -16.12 10.15 -8.31
C LEU A 604 -16.48 9.20 -9.44
N PHE A 605 -15.56 8.88 -10.36
CA PHE A 605 -15.90 8.13 -11.58
C PHE A 605 -16.03 6.63 -11.35
N PHE A 606 -15.19 6.04 -10.50
CA PHE A 606 -15.25 4.61 -10.19
C PHE A 606 -16.62 4.18 -9.61
N PRO A 607 -17.24 4.94 -8.69
CA PRO A 607 -18.57 4.60 -8.16
C PRO A 607 -19.78 4.91 -9.05
N ILE A 608 -19.66 5.87 -9.98
CA ILE A 608 -20.81 6.38 -10.74
C ILE A 608 -21.47 5.27 -11.55
N ASN A 609 -20.68 4.32 -12.07
CA ASN A 609 -21.18 3.20 -12.85
C ASN A 609 -22.19 2.34 -12.06
N SER A 610 -21.79 1.89 -10.87
CA SER A 610 -22.65 1.09 -9.98
C SER A 610 -23.87 1.86 -9.44
N CYS A 611 -23.76 3.19 -9.32
CA CYS A 611 -24.88 4.04 -8.95
C CYS A 611 -25.89 4.20 -10.09
N ALA A 612 -25.44 4.33 -11.35
CA ALA A 612 -26.31 4.61 -12.49
C ALA A 612 -27.18 3.40 -12.89
N ASN A 613 -26.67 2.17 -12.73
CA ASN A 613 -27.29 0.93 -13.19
C ASN A 613 -28.78 0.77 -12.76
N PRO A 614 -29.14 0.87 -11.46
CA PRO A 614 -30.54 0.83 -11.02
C PRO A 614 -31.47 1.85 -11.69
N PHE A 615 -31.00 3.08 -11.89
CA PHE A 615 -31.80 4.15 -12.51
C PHE A 615 -32.02 3.87 -13.98
N LEU A 616 -31.01 3.36 -14.68
CA LEU A 616 -31.13 2.96 -16.08
C LEU A 616 -32.17 1.86 -16.22
N TYR A 617 -32.22 0.88 -15.31
CA TYR A 617 -33.28 -0.14 -15.30
C TYR A 617 -34.66 0.43 -15.00
N ALA A 618 -34.78 1.32 -14.01
CA ALA A 618 -36.04 1.97 -13.67
C ALA A 618 -36.58 2.83 -14.82
N ILE A 619 -35.73 3.56 -15.54
CA ILE A 619 -36.18 4.42 -16.64
C ILE A 619 -36.56 3.58 -17.87
N PHE A 620 -35.74 2.58 -18.21
CA PHE A 620 -35.82 1.89 -19.49
C PHE A 620 -36.63 0.59 -19.49
N THR A 621 -36.87 -0.04 -18.33
CA THR A 621 -37.58 -1.32 -18.23
C THR A 621 -39.00 -1.13 -17.68
N LYS A 622 -40.02 -1.13 -18.57
CA LYS A 622 -41.43 -0.98 -18.19
C LYS A 622 -41.93 -2.08 -17.23
N ALA A 623 -41.47 -3.32 -17.42
CA ALA A 623 -41.83 -4.44 -16.54
C ALA A 623 -41.29 -4.24 -15.11
N PHE A 624 -40.03 -3.80 -14.98
CA PHE A 624 -39.43 -3.47 -13.70
C PHE A 624 -40.16 -2.32 -13.00
N ARG A 625 -40.51 -1.25 -13.73
CA ARG A 625 -41.33 -0.17 -13.17
C ARG A 625 -42.64 -0.68 -12.60
N LYS A 626 -43.36 -1.52 -13.34
CA LYS A 626 -44.64 -2.09 -12.89
C LYS A 626 -44.45 -2.88 -11.59
N ASP A 627 -43.45 -3.74 -11.55
CA ASP A 627 -43.12 -4.57 -10.37
C ASP A 627 -42.70 -3.70 -9.17
N ALA A 628 -41.89 -2.66 -9.39
CA ALA A 628 -41.48 -1.70 -8.36
C ALA A 628 -42.66 -0.84 -7.85
N TYR A 629 -43.56 -0.38 -8.72
CA TYR A 629 -44.78 0.32 -8.31
C TYR A 629 -45.72 -0.57 -7.49
N GLN A 630 -45.85 -1.85 -7.87
CA GLN A 630 -46.64 -2.81 -7.08
C GLN A 630 -46.03 -3.03 -5.70
N LEU A 631 -44.70 -3.13 -5.60
CA LEU A 631 -44.00 -3.24 -4.31
C LEU A 631 -44.16 -1.96 -3.46
N MET A 632 -43.99 -0.77 -4.04
CA MET A 632 -44.21 0.50 -3.32
C MET A 632 -45.65 0.64 -2.82
N ASN A 633 -46.63 0.15 -3.59
CA ASN A 633 -48.03 0.10 -3.17
C ASN A 633 -48.25 -0.90 -2.03
N ALA A 634 -47.56 -2.05 -2.03
CA ALA A 634 -47.62 -3.05 -0.96
C ALA A 634 -46.93 -2.58 0.33
N MET A 635 -45.87 -1.78 0.23
CA MET A 635 -45.14 -1.18 1.36
C MET A 635 -45.79 0.12 1.89
N GLY A 636 -46.95 0.52 1.37
CA GLY A 636 -47.74 1.64 1.91
C GLY A 636 -47.34 3.05 1.46
N CYS A 637 -46.39 3.22 0.53
CA CYS A 637 -46.02 4.54 0.02
C CYS A 637 -46.92 4.98 -1.16
N ARG A 638 -47.95 5.78 -0.82
CA ARG A 638 -48.85 6.56 -1.70
C ARG A 638 -49.98 5.80 -2.44
N LYS A 639 -51.12 5.64 -1.76
CA LYS A 639 -52.43 5.22 -2.30
C LYS A 639 -53.06 6.13 -3.40
N SER A 640 -52.37 7.15 -3.94
CA SER A 640 -53.05 8.21 -4.74
C SER A 640 -52.95 8.12 -6.27
N LYS A 641 -52.14 7.24 -6.87
CA LYS A 641 -52.01 7.18 -8.36
C LYS A 641 -52.35 5.84 -9.02
N ALA A 642 -52.76 4.82 -8.24
CA ALA A 642 -53.21 3.54 -8.80
C ALA A 642 -54.55 3.63 -9.55
N ASN A 643 -55.41 4.60 -9.22
CA ASN A 643 -56.74 4.73 -9.84
C ASN A 643 -56.73 5.33 -11.26
N ILE A 644 -55.67 6.02 -11.69
CA ILE A 644 -55.64 6.68 -13.01
C ILE A 644 -55.43 5.66 -14.15
N TYR A 645 -54.75 4.54 -13.88
CA TYR A 645 -54.56 3.48 -14.89
C TYR A 645 -55.68 2.44 -14.88
N HIS A 646 -56.32 2.18 -13.72
CA HIS A 646 -57.48 1.30 -13.65
C HIS A 646 -58.71 1.89 -14.34
N LEU A 647 -58.91 3.22 -14.26
CA LEU A 647 -60.03 3.89 -14.92
C LEU A 647 -59.88 3.91 -16.46
N LYS A 648 -58.64 3.98 -16.97
CA LYS A 648 -58.39 4.01 -18.42
C LYS A 648 -58.54 2.64 -19.09
N ALA A 649 -58.33 1.54 -18.35
CA ALA A 649 -58.63 0.19 -18.81
C ALA A 649 -60.15 -0.06 -18.85
N CYS A 650 -60.87 0.35 -17.79
CA CYS A 650 -62.32 0.17 -17.73
C CYS A 650 -63.09 1.02 -18.76
N CYS A 651 -62.62 2.23 -19.06
CA CYS A 651 -63.23 3.08 -20.11
C CYS A 651 -62.94 2.58 -21.53
N SER A 652 -61.84 1.85 -21.76
CA SER A 652 -61.53 1.27 -23.07
C SER A 652 -62.32 0.00 -23.36
N GLU A 653 -62.66 -0.77 -22.32
CA GLU A 653 -63.41 -2.03 -22.44
C GLU A 653 -64.91 -1.77 -22.63
N ASN A 654 -65.46 -0.72 -22.00
CA ASN A 654 -66.85 -0.30 -22.19
C ASN A 654 -67.10 0.36 -23.56
N ALA A 655 -66.11 1.05 -24.15
CA ALA A 655 -66.22 1.62 -25.49
C ALA A 655 -66.14 0.55 -26.61
N MET A 656 -65.46 -0.57 -26.35
CA MET A 656 -65.39 -1.71 -27.28
C MET A 656 -66.71 -2.52 -27.28
N ASN A 657 -67.32 -2.69 -26.10
CA ASN A 657 -68.58 -3.43 -25.94
C ASN A 657 -69.82 -2.64 -26.40
N SER A 658 -69.81 -1.30 -26.38
CA SER A 658 -70.89 -0.50 -26.97
C SER A 658 -70.88 -0.52 -28.50
N ASN A 659 -69.68 -0.58 -29.11
CA ASN A 659 -69.53 -0.61 -30.57
C ASN A 659 -69.85 -1.99 -31.18
N LEU A 660 -69.61 -3.10 -30.46
CA LEU A 660 -70.04 -4.43 -30.93
C LEU A 660 -71.57 -4.63 -30.87
N ARG A 661 -72.28 -3.93 -29.96
CA ARG A 661 -73.74 -4.06 -29.83
C ARG A 661 -74.52 -3.19 -30.82
N SER A 662 -73.88 -2.16 -31.39
CA SER A 662 -74.45 -1.32 -32.45
C SER A 662 -74.35 -1.96 -33.83
N ASN A 663 -73.25 -2.65 -34.13
CA ASN A 663 -73.01 -3.23 -35.47
C ASN A 663 -73.80 -4.51 -35.78
N ASN A 664 -74.42 -5.16 -34.79
CA ASN A 664 -75.24 -6.36 -35.00
C ASN A 664 -76.74 -6.09 -35.25
N LYS A 665 -77.15 -4.82 -35.44
CA LYS A 665 -78.56 -4.46 -35.74
C LYS A 665 -78.82 -3.95 -37.16
N GLU A 666 -77.82 -3.84 -38.02
CA GLU A 666 -77.99 -3.26 -39.38
C GLU A 666 -77.74 -4.20 -40.56
N ALA A 667 -77.62 -5.51 -40.34
CA ALA A 667 -77.48 -6.47 -41.44
C ALA A 667 -78.43 -7.64 -41.31
N GLN A 668 -79.73 -7.42 -41.56
CA GLN A 668 -80.66 -8.45 -42.06
C GLN A 668 -82.01 -7.85 -42.48
N THR A 669 -82.10 -7.45 -43.76
CA THR A 669 -83.36 -7.31 -44.49
C THR A 669 -83.15 -7.92 -45.88
N GLY A 670 -83.84 -9.02 -46.19
CA GLY A 670 -83.86 -9.55 -47.57
C GLY A 670 -84.18 -11.05 -47.78
N VAL A 671 -85.46 -11.43 -47.60
CA VAL A 671 -86.26 -12.38 -48.43
C VAL A 671 -85.96 -13.90 -48.47
N ASN A 672 -86.93 -14.64 -47.89
CA ASN A 672 -87.59 -15.93 -48.25
C ASN A 672 -86.85 -17.16 -48.84
N MET A 673 -86.94 -18.32 -48.16
CA MET A 673 -87.92 -19.41 -48.43
C MET A 673 -87.78 -20.56 -47.39
N ALA A 674 -88.88 -21.28 -47.15
CA ALA A 674 -89.08 -22.28 -46.09
C ALA A 674 -88.72 -23.73 -46.55
N PRO A 675 -89.16 -24.83 -45.88
CA PRO A 675 -88.54 -25.43 -44.69
C PRO A 675 -88.35 -26.96 -44.81
N ILE A 676 -87.34 -27.60 -44.19
CA ILE A 676 -87.35 -29.07 -43.96
C ILE A 676 -86.76 -29.44 -42.59
N SER A 677 -87.33 -30.50 -42.05
CA SER A 677 -87.47 -31.04 -40.71
C SER A 677 -86.44 -32.12 -40.32
N HIS A 678 -86.53 -32.54 -39.04
CA HIS A 678 -86.12 -33.84 -38.46
C HIS A 678 -84.61 -34.14 -38.41
N GLN A 679 -84.06 -34.93 -37.50
CA GLN A 679 -84.34 -35.46 -36.16
C GLN A 679 -83.07 -36.27 -35.82
N ASP A 680 -82.74 -36.40 -34.53
CA ASP A 680 -82.00 -37.49 -33.87
C ASP A 680 -80.79 -38.17 -34.57
N LEU A 681 -79.65 -38.20 -33.89
CA LEU A 681 -79.11 -39.42 -33.26
C LEU A 681 -77.73 -39.15 -32.61
N GLN A 682 -77.71 -39.21 -31.27
CA GLN A 682 -76.62 -39.84 -30.52
C GLN A 682 -76.66 -41.37 -30.80
N PRO A 683 -75.66 -42.23 -30.48
CA PRO A 683 -74.92 -42.18 -29.21
C PRO A 683 -73.49 -42.82 -29.14
N LYS A 684 -72.90 -42.73 -27.93
CA LYS A 684 -72.06 -43.77 -27.24
C LYS A 684 -70.64 -44.05 -27.75
N ASP A 685 -69.64 -44.37 -26.92
CA ASP A 685 -69.57 -44.76 -25.51
C ASP A 685 -68.10 -44.61 -25.00
N GLU A 686 -67.96 -44.33 -23.70
CA GLU A 686 -67.08 -44.97 -22.68
C GLU A 686 -65.58 -45.26 -22.96
N GLN A 687 -64.62 -45.22 -22.03
CA GLN A 687 -64.53 -45.36 -20.57
C GLN A 687 -63.08 -44.90 -20.20
N GLU A 688 -62.82 -44.15 -19.10
CA GLU A 688 -62.36 -44.64 -17.77
C GLU A 688 -61.02 -45.42 -17.81
N ILE A 689 -60.07 -45.37 -16.88
CA ILE A 689 -59.89 -45.00 -15.46
C ILE A 689 -58.33 -45.16 -15.29
N THR A 690 -57.53 -44.50 -14.44
CA THR A 690 -57.61 -44.08 -13.03
C THR A 690 -56.55 -43.02 -12.80
#